data_AF-A0A2E7G0F9-F1
#
_entry.id   AF-A0A2E7G0F9-F1
#
_cell.length_a   1.000
_cell.length_b   1.000
_cell.length_c   1.000
_cell.angle_alpha   90.00
_cell.angle_beta   90.00
_cell.angle_gamma   90.00
#
_symmetry.space_group_name_H-M   'P 1'
#
loop_
_entity.id
_entity.type
_entity.pdbx_description
1 polymer ?
#
loop_
_entity_poly.entity_id
_entity_poly.type
_entity_poly.pdbx_seq_one_letter_code
_entity_poly.pdbx_strand_id
1 'polypeptide(L)'
;MIGSKRVLAFALVSLLFLSVSLPMSSATQGRSEIYVDVANCPNFGDGSVEDPYCTIADAVIASSPSDTIWVNAGTYELTGSITISHPLSLKGAGSGQSALVRSAGGLEETIVDIEQTSGGFLIQSSLVSIDGFDIRGDESTRWGIYVSGAQGNLSDIEINNNFIHGMAKRVDGARSTSWGILTDAKPGGTATNTIDGLEIRGNEIYDIGGVGGSIGLGISLHEVHSLNEGGGALIENNRFADIHDGLWGGLPGVDGLPTPGMAIFAHEQVNWNFGTSYPDDQQGGVTVQNNLYERLDVGAALQLTDGGVFNEDNSNFNDVGVYMINVGDSTTVEETKLEPYAKTGGKNLSLLIGESIAYFSSASEAVAHTVVASQNSWFTIELSDGVFDEILTISNSEILANLMLKAEEGASPEIVGGVNVQATYLIQNLTFDGLTLDGGTSSGQSMFHINAPGGISDLTIKNMVFNGNSSSSSAIIASGLRGDVEISNNEFNDIDGNFIFTTTPNAVDTGAGQLSSVDFSGNIISDSASTIRIKPVNGLISQTTILNNQFSNSGANGVPMLILDSIGSIAIQDNIMSNLTSSVAIDMTDVRFATISDNNMSELVQAISISQSSPNTIDTITVTDNIFTTIDQLVIDAPLLTSADIVAEDNWFGTTNMSSILESIDGDVLVQDQWYSWPGEDSDGDGWSDTYDICNGFNDALDSDFDGIPDGCDPLNDRDGDLVGDTFDNCLDIENTDQDNYDNDMYGDLCDDDDDGDGVLDENDSCPKGNKGWTPTLLTDYDNDGCWDFSEDLDDDNDGVNDRDVNGNVLDGCSASIGSQKNWISNETNDIDGDGCLDSFEDDDDDADGLNDDEDACPQGEVIRTNDGLIVPIDISNDMDLDGCRDGAEDDDDDGDGVLDEFDLCPELWTETLNDLDKDGCDDAIKAAEDETFFEQLLAGEITAIGIILIPIVLLLVVGQRTLILTGRGKQKKKMMDIVASATNPLQLRRAANQATSLFEAGIISNRQFQQIISEIEDRKFEFDDDDVLMEQKENDELASVMEKAVSLGLTTDAATKRMFLHVEAGRFSPGHYIDLWNRRIADHTFDNTPTKPVSENKRKRVRRKQETVANEDAEDIVEMINAEIENVEEDSTKPELPDLDTMTKKELTDLLKERDLPVSGKKSELIDRLIKWAEEG
;
A
#
# COMPACT_ATOMS: atom_id res chain seq x y z
N MET A 1 -62.62 37.36 -30.62
CA MET A 1 -62.16 36.12 -31.30
C MET A 1 -62.72 34.94 -30.51
N ILE A 2 -63.24 33.84 -31.08
CA ILE A 2 -63.43 33.40 -32.48
C ILE A 2 -62.13 33.41 -33.31
N GLY A 3 -61.58 32.23 -33.62
CA GLY A 3 -60.32 32.09 -34.37
C GLY A 3 -59.47 30.92 -33.87
N SER A 4 -58.27 31.21 -33.36
CA SER A 4 -57.17 30.24 -33.23
C SER A 4 -57.15 29.39 -31.95
N LYS A 5 -57.53 29.91 -30.77
CA LYS A 5 -57.24 29.26 -29.48
C LYS A 5 -57.94 27.90 -29.22
N ARG A 6 -58.93 27.49 -30.01
CA ARG A 6 -59.57 26.15 -29.89
C ARG A 6 -58.90 25.04 -30.70
N VAL A 7 -57.96 25.36 -31.59
CA VAL A 7 -57.30 24.36 -32.45
C VAL A 7 -56.11 23.70 -31.73
N LEU A 8 -55.33 24.48 -30.98
CA LEU A 8 -54.09 24.02 -30.36
C LEU A 8 -54.31 22.93 -29.28
N ALA A 9 -55.34 23.10 -28.43
CA ALA A 9 -55.68 22.15 -27.38
C ALA A 9 -56.16 20.79 -27.92
N PHE A 10 -56.91 20.78 -29.04
CA PHE A 10 -57.37 19.53 -29.65
C PHE A 10 -56.26 18.77 -30.39
N ALA A 11 -55.26 19.47 -30.92
CA ALA A 11 -54.12 18.85 -31.60
C ALA A 11 -53.25 18.02 -30.62
N LEU A 12 -52.92 18.59 -29.46
CA LEU A 12 -52.10 17.94 -28.43
C LEU A 12 -52.74 16.67 -27.87
N VAL A 13 -54.05 16.70 -27.56
CA VAL A 13 -54.77 15.53 -27.04
C VAL A 13 -54.94 14.42 -28.09
N SER A 14 -54.95 14.76 -29.39
CA SER A 14 -55.11 13.77 -30.46
C SER A 14 -53.84 12.97 -30.77
N LEU A 15 -52.64 13.48 -30.41
CA LEU A 15 -51.36 12.82 -30.68
C LEU A 15 -51.01 11.73 -29.65
N LEU A 16 -51.59 11.76 -28.45
CA LEU A 16 -51.26 10.86 -27.33
C LEU A 16 -52.08 9.56 -27.28
N PHE A 17 -53.05 9.37 -28.18
CA PHE A 17 -53.98 8.23 -28.17
C PHE A 17 -53.87 7.29 -29.39
N LEU A 18 -52.76 7.34 -30.14
CA LEU A 18 -52.70 6.79 -31.50
C LEU A 18 -51.46 5.90 -31.80
N SER A 19 -51.02 5.09 -30.83
CA SER A 19 -49.85 4.20 -31.02
C SER A 19 -49.93 2.77 -30.43
N VAL A 20 -51.04 2.35 -29.80
CA VAL A 20 -51.20 0.93 -29.39
C VAL A 20 -52.62 0.38 -29.65
N SER A 21 -52.83 -0.22 -30.83
CA SER A 21 -53.64 -1.45 -31.02
C SER A 21 -53.65 -1.92 -32.49
N LEU A 22 -53.40 -3.22 -32.68
CA LEU A 22 -53.36 -3.95 -33.96
C LEU A 22 -54.77 -4.12 -34.58
N PRO A 23 -54.96 -4.23 -35.92
CA PRO A 23 -54.43 -5.38 -36.68
C PRO A 23 -54.06 -5.20 -38.19
N MET A 24 -53.30 -6.20 -38.67
CA MET A 24 -53.15 -6.72 -40.05
C MET A 24 -53.70 -5.90 -41.25
N SER A 25 -52.79 -5.49 -42.16
CA SER A 25 -52.68 -6.08 -43.51
C SER A 25 -51.48 -5.52 -44.28
N SER A 26 -50.66 -6.39 -44.87
CA SER A 26 -49.71 -6.13 -46.00
C SER A 26 -48.87 -4.84 -45.96
N ALA A 27 -47.53 -4.90 -45.92
CA ALA A 27 -46.70 -5.88 -46.61
C ALA A 27 -45.90 -6.81 -45.68
N THR A 28 -45.91 -8.10 -46.02
CA THR A 28 -44.90 -9.07 -45.60
C THR A 28 -43.74 -9.06 -46.59
N GLN A 29 -42.57 -8.64 -46.13
CA GLN A 29 -41.30 -9.17 -46.63
C GLN A 29 -40.60 -9.65 -45.35
N GLY A 30 -40.71 -10.96 -45.09
CA GLY A 30 -40.18 -11.55 -43.86
C GLY A 30 -38.72 -11.93 -44.02
N ARG A 31 -38.10 -12.42 -42.93
CA ARG A 31 -36.87 -13.23 -43.04
C ARG A 31 -37.10 -14.31 -44.11
N SER A 32 -36.28 -14.31 -45.13
CA SER A 32 -36.24 -15.38 -46.12
C SER A 32 -35.04 -16.29 -45.85
N GLU A 33 -35.27 -17.58 -46.05
CA GLU A 33 -34.23 -18.60 -46.04
C GLU A 33 -33.76 -18.77 -47.47
N ILE A 34 -32.46 -18.58 -47.68
CA ILE A 34 -31.80 -18.68 -48.98
C ILE A 34 -30.90 -19.91 -48.93
N TYR A 35 -31.03 -20.79 -49.92
CA TYR A 35 -30.33 -22.06 -49.96
C TYR A 35 -29.21 -22.06 -51.02
N VAL A 36 -28.06 -22.65 -50.67
CA VAL A 36 -26.87 -22.76 -51.51
C VAL A 36 -26.42 -24.22 -51.56
N ASP A 37 -26.24 -24.77 -52.76
CA ASP A 37 -25.84 -26.17 -52.96
C ASP A 37 -25.04 -26.31 -54.27
N VAL A 38 -23.72 -26.45 -54.16
CA VAL A 38 -22.80 -26.58 -55.30
C VAL A 38 -23.02 -27.87 -56.12
N ALA A 39 -23.66 -28.89 -55.57
CA ALA A 39 -23.90 -30.18 -56.23
C ALA A 39 -25.25 -30.25 -56.95
N ASN A 40 -26.26 -29.53 -56.47
CA ASN A 40 -27.65 -29.62 -56.94
C ASN A 40 -28.22 -28.32 -57.53
N CYS A 41 -27.50 -27.20 -57.51
CA CYS A 41 -27.98 -25.93 -58.06
C CYS A 41 -28.27 -25.98 -59.58
N PRO A 42 -29.28 -25.24 -60.06
CA PRO A 42 -29.28 -24.71 -61.42
C PRO A 42 -28.32 -23.51 -61.52
N ASN A 43 -27.67 -23.32 -62.68
CA ASN A 43 -26.73 -22.21 -62.94
C ASN A 43 -27.28 -20.78 -62.71
N PHE A 44 -28.59 -20.62 -62.47
CA PHE A 44 -29.27 -19.39 -62.13
C PHE A 44 -30.45 -19.70 -61.19
N GLY A 45 -30.15 -20.17 -59.98
CA GLY A 45 -31.14 -20.39 -58.92
C GLY A 45 -31.82 -19.10 -58.45
N ASP A 46 -32.93 -19.26 -57.72
CA ASP A 46 -33.65 -18.17 -57.05
C ASP A 46 -33.49 -18.19 -55.52
N GLY A 47 -32.72 -19.14 -55.00
CA GLY A 47 -32.43 -19.30 -53.57
C GLY A 47 -33.45 -20.16 -52.82
N SER A 48 -34.46 -20.69 -53.49
CA SER A 48 -35.38 -21.69 -52.91
C SER A 48 -34.69 -23.03 -52.63
N VAL A 49 -35.34 -23.90 -51.85
CA VAL A 49 -34.90 -25.28 -51.61
C VAL A 49 -34.89 -26.10 -52.91
N GLU A 50 -35.81 -25.80 -53.83
CA GLU A 50 -35.93 -26.48 -55.12
C GLU A 50 -34.93 -25.98 -56.20
N ASP A 51 -34.60 -24.68 -56.21
CA ASP A 51 -33.68 -24.05 -57.17
C ASP A 51 -32.60 -23.18 -56.45
N PRO A 52 -31.68 -23.79 -55.67
CA PRO A 52 -30.71 -23.08 -54.82
C PRO A 52 -29.57 -22.41 -55.61
N TYR A 53 -28.84 -21.50 -54.95
CA TYR A 53 -27.66 -20.85 -55.54
C TYR A 53 -26.45 -21.80 -55.64
N CYS A 54 -25.60 -21.58 -56.64
CA CYS A 54 -24.36 -22.35 -56.83
C CYS A 54 -23.18 -21.84 -56.00
N THR A 55 -23.17 -20.55 -55.60
CA THR A 55 -22.07 -19.95 -54.84
C THR A 55 -22.60 -19.15 -53.66
N ILE A 56 -21.81 -19.10 -52.59
CA ILE A 56 -22.13 -18.34 -51.37
C ILE A 56 -22.11 -16.83 -51.69
N ALA A 57 -21.22 -16.39 -52.59
CA ALA A 57 -21.13 -14.99 -53.00
C ALA A 57 -22.39 -14.49 -53.73
N ASP A 58 -22.94 -15.29 -54.67
CA ASP A 58 -24.20 -14.95 -55.35
C ASP A 58 -25.37 -14.87 -54.36
N ALA A 59 -25.43 -15.78 -53.39
CA ALA A 59 -26.45 -15.80 -52.36
C ALA A 59 -26.38 -14.58 -51.42
N VAL A 60 -25.18 -14.18 -50.99
CA VAL A 60 -24.98 -12.95 -50.20
C VAL A 60 -25.39 -11.72 -51.02
N ILE A 61 -25.01 -11.62 -52.29
CA ILE A 61 -25.38 -10.49 -53.17
C ILE A 61 -26.90 -10.44 -53.44
N ALA A 62 -27.59 -11.57 -53.43
CA ALA A 62 -29.04 -11.66 -53.61
C ALA A 62 -29.86 -11.43 -52.32
N SER A 63 -29.24 -11.58 -51.16
CA SER A 63 -29.92 -11.52 -49.85
C SER A 63 -30.35 -10.12 -49.41
N SER A 64 -31.35 -10.08 -48.53
CA SER A 64 -31.83 -8.86 -47.86
C SER A 64 -31.31 -8.79 -46.41
N PRO A 65 -31.29 -7.60 -45.78
CA PRO A 65 -30.91 -7.48 -44.38
C PRO A 65 -31.74 -8.38 -43.45
N SER A 66 -31.06 -9.11 -42.56
CA SER A 66 -31.62 -10.12 -41.63
C SER A 66 -32.12 -11.44 -42.25
N ASP A 67 -31.81 -11.74 -43.52
CA ASP A 67 -32.02 -13.08 -44.09
C ASP A 67 -31.07 -14.14 -43.50
N THR A 68 -31.36 -15.42 -43.75
CA THR A 68 -30.53 -16.55 -43.33
C THR A 68 -30.16 -17.39 -44.55
N ILE A 69 -28.85 -17.55 -44.78
CA ILE A 69 -28.27 -18.30 -45.90
C ILE A 69 -27.80 -19.66 -45.38
N TRP A 70 -28.51 -20.71 -45.79
CA TRP A 70 -28.16 -22.10 -45.52
C TRP A 70 -27.27 -22.64 -46.64
N VAL A 71 -26.07 -23.11 -46.30
CA VAL A 71 -25.10 -23.66 -47.26
C VAL A 71 -24.93 -25.15 -47.01
N ASN A 72 -25.30 -25.98 -47.99
CA ASN A 72 -25.15 -27.43 -47.91
C ASN A 72 -23.68 -27.87 -47.87
N ALA A 73 -23.44 -29.10 -47.41
CA ALA A 73 -22.13 -29.75 -47.46
C ALA A 73 -21.59 -29.83 -48.91
N GLY A 74 -20.28 -29.65 -49.06
CA GLY A 74 -19.60 -29.57 -50.36
C GLY A 74 -18.42 -28.59 -50.33
N THR A 75 -17.65 -28.56 -51.41
CA THR A 75 -16.50 -27.66 -51.57
C THR A 75 -16.88 -26.48 -52.46
N TYR A 76 -16.68 -25.27 -51.93
CA TYR A 76 -17.01 -24.00 -52.59
C TYR A 76 -15.69 -23.25 -52.88
N GLU A 77 -15.15 -23.48 -54.08
CA GLU A 77 -13.96 -22.77 -54.60
C GLU A 77 -14.24 -21.27 -54.74
N LEU A 78 -13.46 -20.42 -54.05
CA LEU A 78 -13.58 -18.97 -54.13
C LEU A 78 -12.50 -18.35 -55.01
N THR A 79 -12.89 -17.39 -55.86
CA THR A 79 -11.95 -16.59 -56.67
C THR A 79 -11.61 -15.23 -56.03
N GLY A 80 -11.97 -15.03 -54.76
CA GLY A 80 -11.85 -13.79 -54.00
C GLY A 80 -12.78 -13.76 -52.79
N SER A 81 -12.55 -12.83 -51.87
CA SER A 81 -13.23 -12.77 -50.57
C SER A 81 -14.74 -12.48 -50.65
N ILE A 82 -15.54 -13.21 -49.88
CA ILE A 82 -16.98 -12.95 -49.71
C ILE A 82 -17.14 -11.71 -48.82
N THR A 83 -17.73 -10.64 -49.35
CA THR A 83 -17.95 -9.38 -48.61
C THR A 83 -19.37 -9.30 -48.09
N ILE A 84 -19.53 -9.20 -46.77
CA ILE A 84 -20.81 -9.08 -46.06
C ILE A 84 -20.98 -7.62 -45.64
N SER A 85 -21.87 -6.90 -46.33
CA SER A 85 -22.06 -5.45 -46.20
C SER A 85 -23.41 -5.03 -45.60
N HIS A 86 -24.17 -5.98 -45.07
CA HIS A 86 -25.41 -5.76 -44.32
C HIS A 86 -25.65 -6.92 -43.33
N PRO A 87 -26.53 -6.76 -42.33
CA PRO A 87 -26.90 -7.85 -41.41
C PRO A 87 -27.39 -9.10 -42.15
N LEU A 88 -26.89 -10.28 -41.79
CA LEU A 88 -27.32 -11.60 -42.29
C LEU A 88 -26.77 -12.72 -41.41
N SER A 89 -27.32 -13.94 -41.52
CA SER A 89 -26.69 -15.14 -40.95
C SER A 89 -26.32 -16.13 -42.04
N LEU A 90 -25.09 -16.65 -41.98
CA LEU A 90 -24.54 -17.72 -42.81
C LEU A 90 -24.41 -18.97 -41.96
N LYS A 91 -25.13 -20.03 -42.32
CA LYS A 91 -25.12 -21.33 -41.63
C LYS A 91 -24.63 -22.42 -42.56
N GLY A 92 -23.45 -22.96 -42.28
CA GLY A 92 -22.90 -24.14 -42.96
C GLY A 92 -23.44 -25.45 -42.40
N ALA A 93 -23.03 -26.58 -42.97
CA ALA A 93 -23.47 -27.91 -42.55
C ALA A 93 -23.06 -28.27 -41.10
N GLY A 94 -22.00 -27.67 -40.58
CA GLY A 94 -21.58 -27.79 -39.18
C GLY A 94 -22.34 -26.90 -38.18
N SER A 95 -23.34 -26.13 -38.63
CA SER A 95 -24.02 -25.11 -37.80
C SER A 95 -24.59 -25.70 -36.50
N GLY A 96 -24.30 -25.03 -35.38
CA GLY A 96 -24.73 -25.47 -34.06
C GLY A 96 -24.01 -26.71 -33.50
N GLN A 97 -22.90 -27.15 -34.11
CA GLN A 97 -22.02 -28.19 -33.57
C GLN A 97 -20.57 -27.69 -33.56
N SER A 98 -20.00 -27.49 -32.36
CA SER A 98 -18.62 -27.03 -32.17
C SER A 98 -17.61 -27.85 -32.98
N ALA A 99 -16.61 -27.16 -33.53
CA ALA A 99 -15.51 -27.78 -34.29
C ALA A 99 -14.80 -28.86 -33.46
N LEU A 100 -14.67 -28.63 -32.15
CA LEU A 100 -14.04 -29.52 -31.15
C LEU A 100 -14.59 -30.96 -31.10
N VAL A 101 -15.79 -31.19 -31.64
CA VAL A 101 -16.44 -32.52 -31.68
C VAL A 101 -16.72 -33.03 -33.09
N ARG A 102 -16.20 -32.33 -34.12
CA ARG A 102 -16.34 -32.66 -35.55
C ARG A 102 -14.99 -33.06 -36.14
N SER A 103 -14.82 -32.99 -37.47
CA SER A 103 -13.53 -33.20 -38.13
C SER A 103 -13.51 -32.50 -39.49
N ALA A 104 -12.51 -31.63 -39.72
CA ALA A 104 -12.33 -30.91 -40.98
C ALA A 104 -12.15 -31.85 -42.20
N GLY A 105 -12.44 -31.34 -43.39
CA GLY A 105 -12.31 -32.06 -44.66
C GLY A 105 -13.33 -33.19 -44.88
N GLY A 106 -14.40 -33.26 -44.09
CA GLY A 106 -15.46 -34.26 -44.22
C GLY A 106 -16.33 -34.09 -45.47
N LEU A 107 -16.95 -35.17 -45.94
CA LEU A 107 -17.94 -35.11 -47.03
C LEU A 107 -19.28 -34.49 -46.60
N GLU A 108 -19.51 -34.38 -45.29
CA GLU A 108 -20.68 -33.74 -44.68
C GLU A 108 -20.37 -32.28 -44.27
N GLU A 109 -19.19 -31.75 -44.62
CA GLU A 109 -18.74 -30.40 -44.25
C GLU A 109 -18.98 -29.36 -45.36
N THR A 110 -19.18 -28.11 -44.97
CA THR A 110 -19.21 -26.97 -45.90
C THR A 110 -17.82 -26.36 -46.00
N ILE A 111 -17.03 -26.84 -46.94
CA ILE A 111 -15.65 -26.44 -47.15
C ILE A 111 -15.62 -25.18 -48.02
N VAL A 112 -15.17 -24.07 -47.43
CA VAL A 112 -14.93 -22.79 -48.10
C VAL A 112 -13.46 -22.75 -48.48
N ASP A 113 -13.20 -22.98 -49.77
CA ASP A 113 -11.86 -23.19 -50.31
C ASP A 113 -11.29 -21.86 -50.82
N ILE A 114 -10.29 -21.33 -50.09
CA ILE A 114 -9.72 -20.00 -50.31
C ILE A 114 -8.24 -20.05 -50.74
N GLU A 115 -7.73 -21.23 -51.08
CA GLU A 115 -6.40 -21.41 -51.68
C GLU A 115 -6.20 -20.46 -52.87
N GLN A 116 -4.98 -19.94 -53.06
CA GLN A 116 -4.62 -18.97 -54.10
C GLN A 116 -5.31 -17.59 -54.01
N THR A 117 -6.22 -17.37 -53.04
CA THR A 117 -6.82 -16.04 -52.79
C THR A 117 -5.97 -15.22 -51.80
N SER A 118 -6.48 -14.07 -51.35
CA SER A 118 -5.89 -13.32 -50.23
C SER A 118 -6.56 -13.56 -48.88
N GLY A 119 -7.77 -14.12 -48.86
CA GLY A 119 -8.58 -14.34 -47.65
C GLY A 119 -10.07 -14.57 -47.92
N GLY A 120 -10.77 -15.10 -46.92
CA GLY A 120 -12.14 -15.64 -47.03
C GLY A 120 -13.27 -14.63 -46.80
N PHE A 121 -13.79 -14.56 -45.58
CA PHE A 121 -14.96 -13.72 -45.25
C PHE A 121 -14.54 -12.32 -44.78
N LEU A 122 -15.07 -11.28 -45.43
CA LEU A 122 -14.89 -9.87 -45.06
C LEU A 122 -16.21 -9.31 -44.51
N ILE A 123 -16.28 -9.09 -43.21
CA ILE A 123 -17.46 -8.55 -42.51
C ILE A 123 -17.32 -7.03 -42.40
N GLN A 124 -18.35 -6.28 -42.84
CA GLN A 124 -18.40 -4.81 -42.83
C GLN A 124 -19.75 -4.27 -42.32
N SER A 125 -20.45 -5.03 -41.48
CA SER A 125 -21.75 -4.66 -40.93
C SER A 125 -22.01 -5.33 -39.59
N SER A 126 -22.81 -4.68 -38.73
CA SER A 126 -23.33 -5.27 -37.50
C SER A 126 -24.30 -6.41 -37.75
N LEU A 127 -24.63 -7.19 -36.71
CA LEU A 127 -25.65 -8.24 -36.72
C LEU A 127 -25.37 -9.29 -37.81
N VAL A 128 -24.14 -9.82 -37.79
CA VAL A 128 -23.63 -10.83 -38.73
C VAL A 128 -23.22 -12.09 -37.98
N SER A 129 -23.70 -13.26 -38.42
CA SER A 129 -23.41 -14.55 -37.79
C SER A 129 -22.88 -15.55 -38.81
N ILE A 130 -21.65 -16.05 -38.61
CA ILE A 130 -21.00 -17.09 -39.43
C ILE A 130 -20.79 -18.34 -38.58
N ASP A 131 -21.47 -19.43 -38.95
CA ASP A 131 -21.58 -20.62 -38.11
C ASP A 131 -21.47 -21.94 -38.89
N GLY A 132 -20.46 -22.75 -38.55
CA GLY A 132 -20.34 -24.14 -39.00
C GLY A 132 -19.68 -24.38 -40.36
N PHE A 133 -18.66 -23.60 -40.72
CA PHE A 133 -17.87 -23.76 -41.96
C PHE A 133 -16.50 -24.40 -41.71
N ASP A 134 -15.88 -24.91 -42.78
CA ASP A 134 -14.48 -25.36 -42.83
C ASP A 134 -13.71 -24.46 -43.82
N ILE A 135 -12.89 -23.53 -43.30
CA ILE A 135 -12.21 -22.48 -44.08
C ILE A 135 -10.75 -22.86 -44.27
N ARG A 136 -10.38 -23.22 -45.51
CA ARG A 136 -9.04 -23.74 -45.87
C ARG A 136 -8.25 -22.79 -46.79
N GLY A 137 -7.11 -22.30 -46.30
CA GLY A 137 -6.16 -21.46 -47.04
C GLY A 137 -4.85 -22.18 -47.45
N ASP A 138 -3.90 -21.37 -47.92
CA ASP A 138 -2.56 -21.77 -48.40
C ASP A 138 -1.47 -20.70 -48.16
N GLU A 139 -0.27 -20.91 -48.72
CA GLU A 139 0.83 -19.94 -48.80
C GLU A 139 0.51 -18.64 -49.58
N SER A 140 -0.68 -18.53 -50.18
CA SER A 140 -1.23 -17.31 -50.77
C SER A 140 -2.18 -16.57 -49.83
N THR A 141 -2.76 -17.25 -48.84
CA THR A 141 -3.90 -16.76 -48.05
C THR A 141 -3.43 -16.05 -46.77
N ARG A 142 -3.90 -14.82 -46.51
CA ARG A 142 -3.44 -14.00 -45.37
C ARG A 142 -4.38 -14.00 -44.17
N TRP A 143 -5.69 -14.16 -44.38
CA TRP A 143 -6.68 -14.18 -43.29
C TRP A 143 -7.86 -15.09 -43.63
N GLY A 144 -8.36 -15.86 -42.66
CA GLY A 144 -9.57 -16.67 -42.85
C GLY A 144 -10.84 -15.82 -42.80
N ILE A 145 -11.02 -15.11 -41.69
CA ILE A 145 -12.11 -14.15 -41.46
C ILE A 145 -11.51 -12.79 -41.10
N TYR A 146 -12.09 -11.71 -41.63
CA TYR A 146 -11.67 -10.33 -41.37
C TYR A 146 -12.88 -9.44 -41.10
N VAL A 147 -12.98 -8.93 -39.87
CA VAL A 147 -13.96 -7.90 -39.46
C VAL A 147 -13.35 -6.52 -39.70
N SER A 148 -14.00 -5.68 -40.51
CA SER A 148 -13.44 -4.42 -40.97
C SER A 148 -14.44 -3.26 -40.83
N GLY A 149 -14.17 -2.33 -39.92
CA GLY A 149 -15.02 -1.17 -39.59
C GLY A 149 -15.04 -0.05 -40.65
N ALA A 150 -14.77 -0.38 -41.91
CA ALA A 150 -14.64 0.56 -43.02
C ALA A 150 -15.89 1.42 -43.33
N GLN A 151 -17.02 1.18 -42.64
CA GLN A 151 -18.27 1.94 -42.77
C GLN A 151 -18.74 2.63 -41.47
N GLY A 152 -18.01 2.47 -40.36
CA GLY A 152 -18.36 2.96 -39.02
C GLY A 152 -18.17 1.88 -37.95
N ASN A 153 -18.58 2.15 -36.71
CA ASN A 153 -18.61 1.17 -35.62
C ASN A 153 -19.41 -0.08 -36.00
N LEU A 154 -18.99 -1.22 -35.50
CA LEU A 154 -19.65 -2.52 -35.70
C LEU A 154 -20.12 -3.08 -34.36
N SER A 155 -21.22 -3.83 -34.39
CA SER A 155 -21.83 -4.45 -33.21
C SER A 155 -22.38 -5.84 -33.51
N ASP A 156 -22.51 -6.69 -32.50
CA ASP A 156 -23.26 -7.96 -32.59
C ASP A 156 -22.74 -8.91 -33.70
N ILE A 157 -21.48 -9.35 -33.61
CA ILE A 157 -20.84 -10.23 -34.60
C ILE A 157 -20.56 -11.59 -33.97
N GLU A 158 -21.15 -12.66 -34.53
CA GLU A 158 -20.94 -14.05 -34.12
C GLU A 158 -20.02 -14.79 -35.11
N ILE A 159 -18.93 -15.37 -34.63
CA ILE A 159 -18.06 -16.30 -35.37
C ILE A 159 -18.02 -17.62 -34.59
N ASN A 160 -18.85 -18.58 -34.99
CA ASN A 160 -19.15 -19.76 -34.18
C ASN A 160 -18.83 -21.09 -34.88
N ASN A 161 -18.30 -22.06 -34.14
CA ASN A 161 -18.20 -23.47 -34.57
C ASN A 161 -17.40 -23.75 -35.86
N ASN A 162 -16.52 -22.87 -36.33
CA ASN A 162 -15.80 -23.03 -37.62
C ASN A 162 -14.45 -23.74 -37.48
N PHE A 163 -13.99 -24.43 -38.53
CA PHE A 163 -12.56 -24.76 -38.71
C PHE A 163 -11.89 -23.64 -39.53
N ILE A 164 -10.69 -23.20 -39.14
CA ILE A 164 -9.97 -22.08 -39.77
C ILE A 164 -8.48 -22.41 -39.86
N HIS A 165 -7.96 -22.73 -41.05
CA HIS A 165 -6.59 -23.28 -41.19
C HIS A 165 -5.88 -22.98 -42.52
N GLY A 166 -4.54 -23.08 -42.51
CA GLY A 166 -3.66 -23.02 -43.68
C GLY A 166 -3.18 -21.62 -44.10
N MET A 167 -3.50 -20.57 -43.33
CA MET A 167 -3.13 -19.19 -43.66
C MET A 167 -1.63 -18.93 -43.42
N ALA A 168 -0.83 -18.83 -44.48
CA ALA A 168 0.62 -18.67 -44.37
C ALA A 168 1.25 -17.75 -45.44
N LYS A 169 0.55 -16.67 -45.83
CA LYS A 169 1.01 -15.75 -46.88
C LYS A 169 2.30 -15.00 -46.53
N ARG A 170 3.36 -15.27 -47.28
CA ARG A 170 4.58 -14.45 -47.26
C ARG A 170 4.39 -13.10 -47.96
N VAL A 171 4.87 -12.02 -47.35
CA VAL A 171 5.00 -10.68 -47.98
C VAL A 171 6.48 -10.32 -48.17
N ASP A 172 6.94 -10.23 -49.42
CA ASP A 172 8.32 -9.84 -49.73
C ASP A 172 8.59 -8.37 -49.37
N GLY A 173 9.41 -8.15 -48.32
CA GLY A 173 9.94 -6.83 -47.94
C GLY A 173 9.12 -6.05 -46.91
N ALA A 174 8.21 -6.70 -46.18
CA ALA A 174 7.47 -6.10 -45.05
C ALA A 174 7.12 -7.16 -43.98
N ARG A 175 6.56 -6.73 -42.83
CA ARG A 175 6.04 -7.62 -41.79
C ARG A 175 5.12 -8.69 -42.40
N SER A 176 5.49 -9.96 -42.25
CA SER A 176 4.75 -11.08 -42.83
C SER A 176 3.88 -11.74 -41.76
N THR A 177 2.70 -11.17 -41.51
CA THR A 177 1.69 -11.74 -40.60
C THR A 177 0.57 -12.42 -41.37
N SER A 178 0.14 -13.59 -40.89
CA SER A 178 -1.02 -14.34 -41.36
C SER A 178 -1.95 -14.65 -40.19
N TRP A 179 -3.26 -14.62 -40.43
CA TRP A 179 -4.30 -14.63 -39.40
C TRP A 179 -5.33 -15.74 -39.58
N GLY A 180 -5.83 -16.32 -38.49
CA GLY A 180 -7.11 -17.04 -38.48
C GLY A 180 -8.28 -16.05 -38.59
N ILE A 181 -8.45 -15.23 -37.54
CA ILE A 181 -9.43 -14.14 -37.45
C ILE A 181 -8.68 -12.82 -37.23
N LEU A 182 -9.01 -11.80 -38.03
CA LEU A 182 -8.52 -10.43 -37.88
C LEU A 182 -9.69 -9.46 -37.62
N THR A 183 -9.44 -8.44 -36.81
CA THR A 183 -10.28 -7.24 -36.66
C THR A 183 -9.47 -5.98 -36.98
N ASP A 184 -10.08 -4.98 -37.61
CA ASP A 184 -9.52 -3.62 -37.86
C ASP A 184 -10.70 -2.67 -38.08
N ALA A 185 -11.05 -1.85 -37.10
CA ALA A 185 -12.13 -0.88 -37.22
C ALA A 185 -11.71 0.37 -38.04
N LYS A 186 -10.41 0.57 -38.22
CA LYS A 186 -9.75 1.81 -38.65
C LYS A 186 -8.92 1.68 -39.96
N PRO A 187 -9.38 1.05 -41.07
CA PRO A 187 -8.53 0.83 -42.25
C PRO A 187 -8.06 2.12 -42.93
N GLY A 188 -6.86 2.60 -42.59
CA GLY A 188 -6.26 3.82 -43.14
C GLY A 188 -6.26 5.05 -42.21
N GLY A 189 -6.69 4.94 -40.94
CA GLY A 189 -6.20 5.81 -39.87
C GLY A 189 -6.75 7.24 -39.77
N THR A 190 -8.06 7.48 -39.96
CA THR A 190 -8.68 8.83 -39.75
C THR A 190 -10.07 8.83 -39.08
N ALA A 191 -10.50 7.75 -38.43
CA ALA A 191 -11.81 7.69 -37.75
C ALA A 191 -11.76 6.79 -36.51
N THR A 192 -12.45 7.20 -35.45
CA THR A 192 -12.61 6.51 -34.16
C THR A 192 -13.79 5.53 -34.23
N ASN A 193 -13.62 4.47 -35.02
CA ASN A 193 -14.60 3.38 -35.08
C ASN A 193 -14.21 2.31 -34.03
N THR A 194 -15.20 1.66 -33.43
CA THR A 194 -14.98 0.53 -32.50
C THR A 194 -15.79 -0.70 -32.89
N ILE A 195 -15.43 -1.85 -32.30
CA ILE A 195 -16.17 -3.10 -32.35
C ILE A 195 -16.67 -3.41 -30.92
N ASP A 196 -17.96 -3.70 -30.80
CA ASP A 196 -18.69 -4.07 -29.57
C ASP A 196 -19.47 -5.38 -29.84
N GLY A 197 -19.71 -6.22 -28.84
CA GLY A 197 -20.44 -7.48 -28.98
C GLY A 197 -19.85 -8.48 -29.99
N LEU A 198 -18.54 -8.69 -30.00
CA LEU A 198 -17.87 -9.70 -30.83
C LEU A 198 -17.78 -11.06 -30.11
N GLU A 199 -18.59 -12.03 -30.51
CA GLU A 199 -18.54 -13.39 -29.99
C GLU A 199 -17.75 -14.34 -30.90
N ILE A 200 -16.76 -15.04 -30.34
CA ILE A 200 -15.98 -16.07 -31.04
C ILE A 200 -16.05 -17.35 -30.21
N ARG A 201 -17.00 -18.26 -30.54
CA ARG A 201 -17.26 -19.46 -29.73
C ARG A 201 -17.08 -20.79 -30.48
N GLY A 202 -16.43 -21.77 -29.85
CA GLY A 202 -16.51 -23.16 -30.32
C GLY A 202 -15.73 -23.51 -31.60
N ASN A 203 -14.86 -22.61 -32.09
CA ASN A 203 -14.08 -22.75 -33.32
C ASN A 203 -12.79 -23.58 -33.10
N GLU A 204 -12.15 -24.01 -34.17
CA GLU A 204 -10.84 -24.66 -34.15
C GLU A 204 -9.92 -24.02 -35.20
N ILE A 205 -8.86 -23.36 -34.74
CA ILE A 205 -7.97 -22.48 -35.52
C ILE A 205 -6.56 -23.07 -35.48
N TYR A 206 -6.01 -23.48 -36.63
CA TYR A 206 -4.74 -24.21 -36.64
C TYR A 206 -3.93 -24.07 -37.94
N ASP A 207 -2.65 -24.45 -37.89
CA ASP A 207 -1.70 -24.39 -39.02
C ASP A 207 -1.66 -22.99 -39.67
N ILE A 208 -1.32 -21.99 -38.85
CA ILE A 208 -1.27 -20.57 -39.22
C ILE A 208 0.18 -20.09 -39.15
N GLY A 209 0.69 -19.46 -40.21
CA GLY A 209 2.08 -18.97 -40.28
C GLY A 209 3.10 -20.02 -40.74
N GLY A 210 4.36 -19.87 -40.30
CA GLY A 210 5.47 -20.81 -40.51
C GLY A 210 6.07 -20.80 -41.92
N VAL A 211 5.23 -20.87 -42.96
CA VAL A 211 5.70 -20.93 -44.35
C VAL A 211 6.47 -19.67 -44.72
N GLY A 212 7.73 -19.85 -45.11
CA GLY A 212 8.61 -18.77 -45.56
C GLY A 212 8.98 -17.73 -44.47
N GLY A 213 8.70 -18.02 -43.20
CA GLY A 213 8.89 -17.09 -42.08
C GLY A 213 7.72 -16.14 -41.82
N SER A 214 6.50 -16.47 -42.27
CA SER A 214 5.29 -15.74 -41.84
C SER A 214 5.00 -16.02 -40.37
N ILE A 215 4.78 -14.98 -39.56
CA ILE A 215 4.28 -15.09 -38.19
C ILE A 215 2.82 -15.55 -38.26
N GLY A 216 2.45 -16.54 -37.43
CA GLY A 216 1.09 -17.02 -37.26
C GLY A 216 0.36 -16.33 -36.12
N LEU A 217 -0.88 -15.90 -36.37
CA LEU A 217 -1.76 -15.26 -35.37
C LEU A 217 -3.15 -15.90 -35.42
N GLY A 218 -3.62 -16.52 -34.33
CA GLY A 218 -4.92 -17.19 -34.31
C GLY A 218 -6.09 -16.21 -34.40
N ILE A 219 -6.20 -15.33 -33.40
CA ILE A 219 -7.12 -14.18 -33.34
C ILE A 219 -6.32 -12.91 -33.09
N SER A 220 -6.61 -11.83 -33.83
CA SER A 220 -5.97 -10.51 -33.69
C SER A 220 -7.03 -9.43 -33.42
N LEU A 221 -7.02 -8.88 -32.21
CA LEU A 221 -7.98 -7.88 -31.72
C LEU A 221 -7.41 -6.46 -31.83
N HIS A 222 -8.07 -5.61 -32.62
CA HIS A 222 -7.80 -4.18 -32.75
C HIS A 222 -9.14 -3.40 -32.68
N GLU A 223 -9.12 -2.25 -32.00
CA GLU A 223 -10.27 -1.36 -31.81
C GLU A 223 -11.56 -2.01 -31.23
N VAL A 224 -11.40 -3.04 -30.39
CA VAL A 224 -12.48 -3.72 -29.66
C VAL A 224 -12.67 -3.04 -28.30
N HIS A 225 -13.79 -2.37 -28.06
CA HIS A 225 -14.00 -1.60 -26.82
C HIS A 225 -15.45 -1.58 -26.36
N SER A 226 -15.66 -1.94 -25.08
CA SER A 226 -16.92 -1.79 -24.35
C SER A 226 -16.65 -1.49 -22.87
N LEU A 227 -17.62 -0.87 -22.19
CA LEU A 227 -17.55 -0.55 -20.75
C LEU A 227 -18.07 -1.68 -19.84
N ASN A 228 -18.34 -2.87 -20.40
CA ASN A 228 -18.84 -4.04 -19.66
C ASN A 228 -17.90 -5.23 -19.90
N GLU A 229 -17.70 -6.06 -18.87
CA GLU A 229 -17.02 -7.35 -18.99
C GLU A 229 -17.66 -8.22 -20.09
N GLY A 230 -16.85 -8.78 -20.99
CA GLY A 230 -17.29 -9.55 -22.16
C GLY A 230 -18.11 -8.76 -23.18
N GLY A 231 -18.32 -7.46 -22.97
CA GLY A 231 -19.10 -6.59 -23.84
C GLY A 231 -18.40 -6.28 -25.15
N GLY A 232 -17.08 -6.10 -25.15
CA GLY A 232 -16.28 -5.79 -26.34
C GLY A 232 -16.07 -7.04 -27.20
N ALA A 233 -15.46 -8.06 -26.60
CA ALA A 233 -15.37 -9.39 -27.21
C ALA A 233 -15.41 -10.51 -26.18
N LEU A 234 -16.00 -11.64 -26.56
CA LEU A 234 -16.03 -12.88 -25.79
C LEU A 234 -15.45 -14.02 -26.63
N ILE A 235 -14.26 -14.50 -26.27
CA ILE A 235 -13.55 -15.60 -26.92
C ILE A 235 -13.62 -16.83 -26.02
N GLU A 236 -14.43 -17.82 -26.38
CA GLU A 236 -14.63 -18.99 -25.53
C GLU A 236 -14.77 -20.34 -26.23
N ASN A 237 -14.37 -21.41 -25.54
CA ASN A 237 -14.52 -22.80 -26.01
C ASN A 237 -13.88 -23.05 -27.39
N ASN A 238 -12.87 -22.29 -27.81
CA ASN A 238 -12.14 -22.50 -29.07
C ASN A 238 -10.93 -23.42 -28.86
N ARG A 239 -10.37 -23.99 -29.93
CA ARG A 239 -9.08 -24.69 -29.91
C ARG A 239 -8.07 -24.02 -30.83
N PHE A 240 -6.85 -23.87 -30.32
CA PHE A 240 -5.68 -23.38 -31.05
C PHE A 240 -4.62 -24.47 -31.10
N ALA A 241 -4.12 -24.77 -32.30
CA ALA A 241 -3.03 -25.73 -32.48
C ALA A 241 -2.09 -25.33 -33.62
N ASP A 242 -0.79 -25.62 -33.50
CA ASP A 242 0.18 -25.42 -34.59
C ASP A 242 0.13 -23.98 -35.16
N ILE A 243 0.15 -22.97 -34.27
CA ILE A 243 0.29 -21.55 -34.64
C ILE A 243 1.79 -21.24 -34.62
N HIS A 244 2.37 -21.02 -35.80
CA HIS A 244 3.82 -21.07 -35.99
C HIS A 244 4.51 -19.72 -35.86
N ASP A 245 5.73 -19.75 -35.32
CA ASP A 245 6.73 -18.68 -35.37
C ASP A 245 7.00 -18.11 -36.76
N GLY A 246 7.45 -16.85 -36.79
CA GLY A 246 7.91 -16.17 -37.99
C GLY A 246 9.16 -15.32 -37.77
N LEU A 247 9.47 -14.50 -38.79
CA LEU A 247 10.62 -13.58 -38.77
C LEU A 247 10.17 -12.14 -38.99
N TRP A 248 10.58 -11.26 -38.09
CA TRP A 248 10.41 -9.81 -38.25
C TRP A 248 11.36 -9.25 -39.30
N GLY A 249 10.92 -8.21 -40.01
CA GLY A 249 11.74 -7.54 -41.03
C GLY A 249 11.11 -6.23 -41.52
N GLY A 250 11.95 -5.33 -42.01
CA GLY A 250 11.56 -3.99 -42.49
C GLY A 250 12.43 -2.83 -42.01
N LEU A 251 13.51 -3.08 -41.25
CA LEU A 251 14.47 -2.05 -40.82
C LEU A 251 15.90 -2.48 -41.16
N PRO A 252 16.71 -1.65 -41.84
CA PRO A 252 18.08 -2.00 -42.22
C PRO A 252 18.96 -2.31 -41.00
N GLY A 253 19.26 -3.59 -40.79
CA GLY A 253 20.02 -4.09 -39.63
C GLY A 253 19.20 -4.87 -38.59
N VAL A 254 17.88 -4.94 -38.75
CA VAL A 254 16.94 -5.62 -37.82
C VAL A 254 16.11 -6.70 -38.54
N ASP A 255 16.56 -7.13 -39.73
CA ASP A 255 15.88 -8.15 -40.53
C ASP A 255 16.27 -9.56 -40.04
N GLY A 256 15.28 -10.35 -39.61
CA GLY A 256 15.47 -11.75 -39.20
C GLY A 256 15.45 -12.00 -37.69
N LEU A 257 14.90 -11.10 -36.87
CA LEU A 257 14.54 -11.45 -35.49
C LEU A 257 13.46 -12.54 -35.50
N PRO A 258 13.57 -13.61 -34.69
CA PRO A 258 12.45 -14.49 -34.38
C PRO A 258 11.27 -13.69 -33.80
N THR A 259 10.05 -14.13 -34.03
CA THR A 259 8.86 -13.55 -33.42
C THR A 259 7.83 -14.65 -33.19
N PRO A 260 7.34 -14.82 -31.96
CA PRO A 260 6.53 -15.98 -31.61
C PRO A 260 5.20 -16.03 -32.35
N GLY A 261 4.73 -17.25 -32.64
CA GLY A 261 3.33 -17.51 -33.00
C GLY A 261 2.42 -17.30 -31.79
N MET A 262 1.30 -16.59 -31.97
CA MET A 262 0.38 -16.23 -30.88
C MET A 262 -1.06 -16.65 -31.19
N ALA A 263 -1.66 -17.48 -30.33
CA ALA A 263 -3.04 -17.95 -30.55
C ALA A 263 -4.09 -16.83 -30.37
N ILE A 264 -3.96 -15.99 -29.36
CA ILE A 264 -4.73 -14.74 -29.20
C ILE A 264 -3.74 -13.59 -29.06
N PHE A 265 -3.95 -12.52 -29.83
CA PHE A 265 -3.17 -11.29 -29.80
C PHE A 265 -4.10 -10.06 -29.68
N ALA A 266 -3.95 -9.25 -28.64
CA ALA A 266 -4.61 -7.95 -28.50
C ALA A 266 -3.55 -6.86 -28.26
N HIS A 267 -3.59 -5.77 -29.03
CA HIS A 267 -2.57 -4.73 -29.02
C HIS A 267 -3.04 -3.41 -29.69
N GLU A 268 -2.79 -2.29 -29.01
CA GLU A 268 -3.05 -0.90 -29.45
C GLU A 268 -1.93 -0.39 -30.39
N GLN A 269 -2.26 0.26 -31.52
CA GLN A 269 -1.23 0.61 -32.53
C GLN A 269 -0.38 1.86 -32.19
N VAL A 270 0.59 1.69 -31.29
CA VAL A 270 1.67 2.67 -31.07
C VAL A 270 2.50 2.93 -32.33
N ASN A 271 2.50 4.18 -32.80
CA ASN A 271 3.17 4.56 -34.05
C ASN A 271 4.64 4.93 -33.81
N TRP A 272 5.52 3.95 -34.06
CA TRP A 272 6.99 4.03 -33.92
C TRP A 272 7.66 5.30 -34.47
N ASN A 273 7.06 5.97 -35.46
CA ASN A 273 7.76 7.00 -36.22
C ASN A 273 7.70 8.42 -35.63
N PHE A 274 6.85 8.70 -34.63
CA PHE A 274 6.70 10.08 -34.10
C PHE A 274 6.37 10.26 -32.61
N GLY A 275 6.44 9.21 -31.77
CA GLY A 275 6.31 9.37 -30.32
C GLY A 275 4.92 9.83 -29.86
N THR A 276 3.90 9.51 -30.66
CA THR A 276 2.48 9.75 -30.37
C THR A 276 1.75 8.43 -30.51
N SER A 277 1.11 7.97 -29.43
CA SER A 277 -0.07 7.11 -29.54
C SER A 277 -1.10 7.78 -30.44
N TYR A 278 -1.98 6.99 -31.05
CA TYR A 278 -3.22 7.56 -31.58
C TYR A 278 -4.08 7.88 -30.35
N PRO A 279 -4.48 9.15 -30.09
CA PRO A 279 -5.09 9.54 -28.80
C PRO A 279 -6.47 8.97 -28.51
N ASP A 280 -6.96 8.05 -29.34
CA ASP A 280 -8.34 7.57 -29.42
C ASP A 280 -8.42 6.06 -29.75
N ASP A 281 -7.33 5.29 -29.62
CA ASP A 281 -7.34 3.84 -29.87
C ASP A 281 -7.80 3.11 -28.61
N GLN A 282 -8.97 2.48 -28.66
CA GLN A 282 -9.64 1.92 -27.49
C GLN A 282 -9.61 0.39 -27.50
N GLN A 283 -9.21 -0.21 -26.37
CA GLN A 283 -9.16 -1.68 -26.19
C GLN A 283 -9.70 -2.08 -24.80
N GLY A 284 -10.91 -2.64 -24.74
CA GLY A 284 -11.53 -3.00 -23.46
C GLY A 284 -12.81 -3.82 -23.54
N GLY A 285 -13.26 -4.36 -22.40
CA GLY A 285 -14.42 -5.25 -22.33
C GLY A 285 -14.17 -6.63 -22.95
N VAL A 286 -12.92 -7.10 -22.99
CA VAL A 286 -12.52 -8.38 -23.60
C VAL A 286 -12.49 -9.49 -22.55
N THR A 287 -13.18 -10.60 -22.82
CA THR A 287 -13.18 -11.80 -21.98
C THR A 287 -12.69 -13.01 -22.77
N VAL A 288 -11.75 -13.76 -22.19
CA VAL A 288 -11.12 -14.94 -22.79
C VAL A 288 -11.29 -16.11 -21.81
N GLN A 289 -12.03 -17.16 -22.19
CA GLN A 289 -12.36 -18.27 -21.27
C GLN A 289 -12.54 -19.66 -21.89
N ASN A 290 -12.09 -20.72 -21.19
CA ASN A 290 -12.30 -22.13 -21.56
C ASN A 290 -11.79 -22.54 -22.97
N ASN A 291 -10.76 -21.89 -23.51
CA ASN A 291 -10.12 -22.27 -24.77
C ASN A 291 -9.01 -23.32 -24.56
N LEU A 292 -8.77 -24.13 -25.59
CA LEU A 292 -7.80 -25.22 -25.61
C LEU A 292 -6.57 -24.82 -26.44
N TYR A 293 -5.38 -25.05 -25.91
CA TYR A 293 -4.10 -24.66 -26.49
C TYR A 293 -3.18 -25.89 -26.60
N GLU A 294 -2.54 -26.10 -27.76
CA GLU A 294 -1.73 -27.30 -28.04
C GLU A 294 -0.64 -27.04 -29.09
N ARG A 295 0.65 -27.24 -28.76
CA ARG A 295 1.81 -26.92 -29.62
C ARG A 295 1.81 -25.46 -30.10
N LEU A 296 2.11 -24.55 -29.18
CA LEU A 296 2.14 -23.10 -29.43
C LEU A 296 3.35 -22.48 -28.73
N ASP A 297 4.07 -21.59 -29.38
CA ASP A 297 5.19 -20.90 -28.75
C ASP A 297 4.69 -19.85 -27.72
N VAL A 298 3.62 -19.10 -28.03
CA VAL A 298 2.88 -18.26 -27.07
C VAL A 298 1.39 -18.61 -27.02
N GLY A 299 0.90 -18.91 -25.81
CA GLY A 299 -0.50 -19.28 -25.58
C GLY A 299 -1.49 -18.11 -25.70
N ALA A 300 -1.21 -16.99 -25.03
CA ALA A 300 -1.97 -15.76 -25.18
C ALA A 300 -1.05 -14.53 -24.97
N ALA A 301 -1.22 -13.53 -25.83
CA ALA A 301 -0.57 -12.23 -25.74
C ALA A 301 -1.65 -11.14 -25.71
N LEU A 302 -1.96 -10.63 -24.53
CA LEU A 302 -3.14 -9.82 -24.28
C LEU A 302 -2.76 -8.51 -23.60
N GLN A 303 -2.72 -7.41 -24.35
CA GLN A 303 -2.67 -6.06 -23.79
C GLN A 303 -4.09 -5.57 -23.55
N LEU A 304 -4.38 -5.10 -22.33
CA LEU A 304 -5.68 -4.60 -21.91
C LEU A 304 -5.50 -3.28 -21.15
N THR A 305 -6.22 -2.23 -21.57
CA THR A 305 -6.24 -0.94 -20.88
C THR A 305 -7.52 -0.76 -20.03
N ASP A 306 -8.69 -1.16 -20.54
CA ASP A 306 -9.97 -1.06 -19.81
C ASP A 306 -10.68 -2.43 -19.62
N GLY A 307 -10.86 -2.87 -18.37
CA GLY A 307 -11.93 -3.80 -17.95
C GLY A 307 -12.04 -5.11 -18.73
N GLY A 308 -11.03 -5.98 -18.67
CA GLY A 308 -11.06 -7.33 -19.27
C GLY A 308 -10.89 -8.47 -18.24
N VAL A 309 -11.19 -9.70 -18.68
CA VAL A 309 -11.17 -10.92 -17.85
C VAL A 309 -10.45 -12.06 -18.57
N PHE A 310 -9.48 -12.71 -17.91
CA PHE A 310 -8.79 -13.90 -18.43
C PHE A 310 -9.00 -15.11 -17.51
N ASN A 311 -9.55 -16.20 -18.04
CA ASN A 311 -10.10 -17.31 -17.26
C ASN A 311 -9.97 -18.67 -17.99
N GLU A 312 -8.77 -19.25 -17.99
CA GLU A 312 -8.47 -20.46 -18.77
C GLU A 312 -8.29 -21.72 -17.91
N ASP A 313 -8.99 -22.80 -18.29
CA ASP A 313 -9.02 -24.10 -17.60
C ASP A 313 -8.64 -25.24 -18.58
N ASN A 314 -7.36 -25.62 -18.66
CA ASN A 314 -6.89 -26.73 -19.52
C ASN A 314 -5.74 -27.53 -18.85
N SER A 315 -5.48 -28.76 -19.33
CA SER A 315 -4.53 -29.71 -18.75
C SER A 315 -3.40 -30.14 -19.69
N ASN A 316 -3.23 -29.48 -20.85
CA ASN A 316 -2.26 -29.88 -21.89
C ASN A 316 -1.15 -28.85 -22.18
N PHE A 317 -0.88 -27.93 -21.25
CA PHE A 317 0.13 -26.86 -21.42
C PHE A 317 1.60 -27.32 -21.34
N ASN A 318 1.87 -28.62 -21.44
CA ASN A 318 3.24 -29.14 -21.49
C ASN A 318 4.02 -28.61 -22.71
N ASP A 319 3.30 -28.33 -23.81
CA ASP A 319 3.81 -27.90 -25.11
C ASP A 319 3.46 -26.42 -25.41
N VAL A 320 3.37 -25.56 -24.39
CA VAL A 320 3.30 -24.10 -24.55
C VAL A 320 4.53 -23.45 -23.92
N GLY A 321 5.13 -22.48 -24.62
CA GLY A 321 6.36 -21.80 -24.20
C GLY A 321 6.12 -20.70 -23.16
N VAL A 322 5.46 -19.63 -23.58
CA VAL A 322 5.33 -18.37 -22.80
C VAL A 322 3.89 -17.84 -22.82
N TYR A 323 3.53 -17.07 -21.78
CA TYR A 323 2.34 -16.23 -21.73
C TYR A 323 2.75 -14.76 -21.64
N MET A 324 1.93 -13.85 -22.17
CA MET A 324 2.17 -12.41 -22.07
C MET A 324 0.84 -11.67 -21.88
N ILE A 325 0.29 -11.75 -20.67
CA ILE A 325 -0.80 -10.83 -20.26
C ILE A 325 -0.12 -9.54 -19.84
N ASN A 326 -0.38 -8.43 -20.53
CA ASN A 326 -0.03 -7.08 -20.08
C ASN A 326 -1.28 -6.47 -19.45
N VAL A 327 -1.25 -6.40 -18.12
CA VAL A 327 -2.32 -5.88 -17.28
C VAL A 327 -2.12 -4.38 -17.06
N GLY A 328 -3.07 -3.56 -17.52
CA GLY A 328 -3.30 -2.21 -17.01
C GLY A 328 -4.28 -2.19 -15.83
N ASP A 329 -4.44 -1.02 -15.20
CA ASP A 329 -5.06 -0.74 -13.88
C ASP A 329 -6.43 -1.38 -13.55
N SER A 330 -7.14 -1.97 -14.51
CA SER A 330 -8.58 -2.28 -14.40
C SER A 330 -8.99 -3.71 -14.79
N THR A 331 -8.05 -4.64 -15.02
CA THR A 331 -8.38 -6.01 -15.45
C THR A 331 -8.44 -7.01 -14.30
N THR A 332 -9.26 -8.06 -14.43
CA THR A 332 -9.29 -9.17 -13.47
C THR A 332 -8.71 -10.45 -14.08
N VAL A 333 -7.57 -10.86 -13.54
CA VAL A 333 -6.93 -12.16 -13.82
C VAL A 333 -7.29 -13.11 -12.68
N GLU A 334 -7.92 -14.26 -12.96
CA GLU A 334 -8.19 -15.26 -11.93
C GLU A 334 -6.92 -16.09 -11.68
N GLU A 335 -5.95 -15.54 -10.94
CA GLU A 335 -4.60 -16.12 -10.76
C GLU A 335 -4.60 -17.56 -10.22
N THR A 336 -5.60 -17.92 -9.40
CA THR A 336 -5.80 -19.31 -8.91
C THR A 336 -6.07 -20.32 -10.03
N LYS A 337 -6.29 -19.87 -11.27
CA LYS A 337 -6.35 -20.69 -12.48
C LYS A 337 -5.06 -20.66 -13.30
N LEU A 338 -4.18 -19.67 -13.09
CA LEU A 338 -2.84 -19.66 -13.69
C LEU A 338 -1.86 -20.59 -12.96
N GLU A 339 -2.09 -20.84 -11.66
CA GLU A 339 -1.26 -21.72 -10.80
C GLU A 339 -0.76 -23.03 -11.46
N PRO A 340 -1.54 -23.78 -12.26
CA PRO A 340 -1.07 -25.06 -12.81
C PRO A 340 -0.18 -24.92 -14.05
N TYR A 341 0.07 -23.70 -14.54
CA TYR A 341 0.64 -23.42 -15.88
C TYR A 341 2.01 -22.74 -15.85
N ALA A 342 2.37 -22.07 -14.75
CA ALA A 342 3.77 -21.76 -14.44
C ALA A 342 4.52 -23.08 -14.16
N LYS A 343 5.71 -23.27 -14.73
CA LYS A 343 6.32 -24.61 -14.84
C LYS A 343 7.25 -24.97 -13.68
N THR A 344 6.88 -24.59 -12.47
CA THR A 344 7.52 -24.98 -11.20
C THR A 344 6.52 -24.87 -10.05
N GLY A 345 6.84 -25.47 -8.89
CA GLY A 345 5.87 -25.85 -7.85
C GLY A 345 5.29 -24.74 -6.98
N GLY A 346 5.03 -23.54 -7.50
CA GLY A 346 4.39 -22.46 -6.78
C GLY A 346 4.50 -21.09 -7.47
N LYS A 347 3.33 -20.49 -7.77
CA LYS A 347 3.08 -19.07 -8.09
C LYS A 347 3.77 -18.50 -9.35
N ASN A 348 3.49 -17.21 -9.60
CA ASN A 348 3.61 -16.53 -10.89
C ASN A 348 4.85 -15.62 -10.93
N LEU A 349 5.54 -15.54 -12.06
CA LEU A 349 6.70 -14.64 -12.19
C LEU A 349 6.30 -13.29 -12.81
N SER A 350 6.27 -12.23 -12.00
CA SER A 350 5.74 -10.89 -12.32
C SER A 350 6.84 -9.92 -12.76
N LEU A 351 7.03 -9.78 -14.08
CA LEU A 351 7.90 -8.76 -14.65
C LEU A 351 7.19 -7.40 -14.71
N LEU A 352 7.72 -6.39 -14.02
CA LEU A 352 7.29 -5.00 -14.21
C LEU A 352 8.05 -4.36 -15.39
N ILE A 353 7.31 -3.99 -16.44
CA ILE A 353 7.83 -3.14 -17.54
C ILE A 353 7.11 -1.79 -17.47
N GLY A 354 7.53 -0.95 -16.52
CA GLY A 354 6.86 0.32 -16.22
C GLY A 354 5.57 0.07 -15.43
N GLU A 355 4.45 0.58 -15.92
CA GLU A 355 3.11 0.40 -15.33
C GLU A 355 2.48 -0.97 -15.66
N SER A 356 3.15 -1.80 -16.49
CA SER A 356 2.65 -3.10 -16.95
C SER A 356 3.27 -4.27 -16.19
N ILE A 357 2.43 -5.15 -15.62
CA ILE A 357 2.82 -6.48 -15.14
C ILE A 357 2.73 -7.50 -16.28
N ALA A 358 3.69 -8.41 -16.39
CA ALA A 358 3.67 -9.55 -17.30
C ALA A 358 4.13 -10.87 -16.66
N TYR A 359 3.43 -11.97 -16.95
CA TYR A 359 3.60 -13.26 -16.27
C TYR A 359 4.34 -14.32 -17.10
N PHE A 360 5.44 -14.86 -16.57
CA PHE A 360 6.32 -15.81 -17.29
C PHE A 360 6.31 -17.24 -16.71
N SER A 361 6.67 -18.20 -17.56
CA SER A 361 6.75 -19.64 -17.23
C SER A 361 8.09 -20.08 -16.60
N SER A 362 9.10 -19.19 -16.60
CA SER A 362 10.47 -19.38 -16.08
C SER A 362 11.10 -18.01 -15.79
N ALA A 363 11.99 -17.95 -14.80
CA ALA A 363 12.77 -16.77 -14.45
C ALA A 363 13.86 -16.45 -15.49
N SER A 364 14.55 -17.47 -16.02
CA SER A 364 15.53 -17.27 -17.09
C SER A 364 14.89 -16.73 -18.38
N GLU A 365 13.67 -17.17 -18.71
CA GLU A 365 12.99 -16.72 -19.93
C GLU A 365 12.53 -15.25 -19.81
N ALA A 366 12.05 -14.83 -18.63
CA ALA A 366 11.75 -13.44 -18.34
C ALA A 366 12.99 -12.54 -18.42
N VAL A 367 14.13 -12.98 -17.86
CA VAL A 367 15.42 -12.29 -18.02
C VAL A 367 15.80 -12.20 -19.49
N ALA A 368 15.72 -13.29 -20.25
CA ALA A 368 16.09 -13.30 -21.66
C ALA A 368 15.26 -12.31 -22.49
N HIS A 369 13.94 -12.31 -22.32
CA HIS A 369 13.03 -11.36 -22.99
C HIS A 369 13.28 -9.91 -22.57
N THR A 370 13.51 -9.66 -21.28
CA THR A 370 13.80 -8.31 -20.75
C THR A 370 15.12 -7.75 -21.30
N VAL A 371 16.18 -8.56 -21.31
CA VAL A 371 17.50 -8.17 -21.80
C VAL A 371 17.48 -7.94 -23.33
N VAL A 372 16.63 -8.63 -24.09
CA VAL A 372 16.44 -8.38 -25.53
C VAL A 372 15.64 -7.09 -25.81
N ALA A 373 14.73 -6.68 -24.93
CA ALA A 373 14.00 -5.41 -25.04
C ALA A 373 14.84 -4.17 -24.65
N SER A 374 15.98 -4.37 -23.98
CA SER A 374 16.80 -3.30 -23.40
C SER A 374 17.57 -2.48 -24.44
N GLN A 375 17.04 -1.30 -24.81
CA GLN A 375 17.86 -0.18 -25.29
C GLN A 375 17.63 1.10 -24.47
N ASN A 376 18.49 1.27 -23.44
CA ASN A 376 18.65 2.47 -22.60
C ASN A 376 17.62 2.71 -21.47
N SER A 377 16.95 1.67 -20.96
CA SER A 377 15.98 1.76 -19.86
C SER A 377 16.44 1.07 -18.57
N TRP A 378 15.79 1.39 -17.45
CA TRP A 378 15.84 0.62 -16.19
C TRP A 378 14.83 -0.54 -16.28
N PHE A 379 15.18 -1.71 -15.75
CA PHE A 379 14.26 -2.84 -15.62
C PHE A 379 14.36 -3.48 -14.22
N THR A 380 13.20 -3.77 -13.63
CA THR A 380 13.06 -4.50 -12.36
C THR A 380 12.22 -5.74 -12.62
N ILE A 381 12.72 -6.91 -12.22
CA ILE A 381 11.98 -8.18 -12.26
C ILE A 381 11.60 -8.51 -10.81
N GLU A 382 10.32 -8.79 -10.58
CA GLU A 382 9.81 -9.12 -9.25
C GLU A 382 9.43 -10.59 -9.21
N LEU A 383 9.96 -11.31 -8.21
CA LEU A 383 9.80 -12.73 -8.05
C LEU A 383 8.82 -12.99 -6.90
N SER A 384 7.64 -13.52 -7.23
CA SER A 384 6.69 -13.97 -6.20
C SER A 384 7.16 -15.25 -5.52
N ASP A 385 6.46 -15.60 -4.44
CA ASP A 385 6.79 -16.68 -3.52
C ASP A 385 6.66 -18.09 -4.14
N GLY A 386 7.78 -18.69 -4.53
CA GLY A 386 7.82 -19.97 -5.25
C GLY A 386 9.21 -20.61 -5.34
N VAL A 387 9.26 -21.88 -5.74
CA VAL A 387 10.49 -22.69 -5.85
C VAL A 387 10.84 -22.95 -7.33
N PHE A 388 11.87 -22.27 -7.82
CA PHE A 388 12.35 -22.30 -9.19
C PHE A 388 13.46 -23.36 -9.38
N ASP A 389 13.10 -24.56 -9.84
CA ASP A 389 14.01 -25.66 -10.22
C ASP A 389 14.74 -25.38 -11.57
N GLU A 390 15.49 -24.28 -11.62
CA GLU A 390 16.33 -23.89 -12.75
C GLU A 390 17.59 -23.10 -12.33
N ILE A 391 18.65 -23.18 -13.15
CA ILE A 391 19.84 -22.33 -12.99
C ILE A 391 19.59 -20.99 -13.69
N LEU A 392 19.15 -19.99 -12.92
CA LEU A 392 18.84 -18.64 -13.41
C LEU A 392 20.01 -18.06 -14.21
N THR A 393 19.85 -17.96 -15.53
CA THR A 393 20.96 -17.58 -16.43
C THR A 393 20.76 -16.21 -17.05
N ILE A 394 21.61 -15.25 -16.66
CA ILE A 394 21.62 -13.89 -17.21
C ILE A 394 22.71 -13.78 -18.28
N SER A 395 22.37 -13.38 -19.51
CA SER A 395 23.36 -13.14 -20.56
C SER A 395 22.95 -11.98 -21.47
N ASN A 396 23.91 -11.17 -21.93
CA ASN A 396 23.64 -9.98 -22.74
C ASN A 396 24.29 -10.03 -24.14
N SER A 397 23.56 -9.54 -25.14
CA SER A 397 23.98 -9.40 -26.54
C SER A 397 24.43 -7.98 -26.90
N GLU A 398 24.06 -6.98 -26.10
CA GLU A 398 24.46 -5.57 -26.21
C GLU A 398 24.80 -5.00 -24.81
N ILE A 399 25.23 -3.74 -24.75
CA ILE A 399 25.47 -3.02 -23.49
C ILE A 399 24.13 -2.86 -22.75
N LEU A 400 24.07 -3.32 -21.50
CA LEU A 400 22.91 -3.18 -20.64
C LEU A 400 23.12 -2.03 -19.65
N ALA A 401 22.07 -1.26 -19.38
CA ALA A 401 22.09 -0.20 -18.38
C ALA A 401 21.95 -0.80 -16.98
N ASN A 402 20.72 -0.90 -16.47
CA ASN A 402 20.42 -1.34 -15.11
C ASN A 402 19.48 -2.54 -15.15
N LEU A 403 19.79 -3.58 -14.38
CA LEU A 403 18.94 -4.75 -14.17
C LEU A 403 18.84 -5.04 -12.67
N MET A 404 17.63 -5.00 -12.13
CA MET A 404 17.32 -5.38 -10.76
C MET A 404 16.44 -6.64 -10.76
N LEU A 405 16.80 -7.63 -9.96
CA LEU A 405 15.95 -8.78 -9.64
C LEU A 405 15.66 -8.73 -8.13
N LYS A 406 14.39 -8.70 -7.74
CA LYS A 406 13.99 -8.69 -6.33
C LYS A 406 12.85 -9.63 -6.02
N ALA A 407 12.69 -9.99 -4.75
CA ALA A 407 11.42 -10.53 -4.26
C ALA A 407 10.29 -9.50 -4.34
N GLU A 408 9.07 -9.99 -4.51
CA GLU A 408 7.83 -9.25 -4.23
C GLU A 408 7.71 -8.98 -2.70
N GLU A 409 6.95 -7.96 -2.29
CA GLU A 409 6.80 -7.60 -0.88
C GLU A 409 6.15 -8.74 -0.07
N GLY A 410 6.91 -9.34 0.85
CA GLY A 410 6.45 -10.49 1.65
C GLY A 410 6.57 -11.85 0.96
N ALA A 411 7.22 -11.94 -0.21
CA ALA A 411 7.56 -13.20 -0.86
C ALA A 411 8.91 -13.77 -0.37
N SER A 412 9.14 -15.07 -0.56
CA SER A 412 10.44 -15.71 -0.30
C SER A 412 10.84 -16.66 -1.45
N PRO A 413 11.12 -16.12 -2.65
CA PRO A 413 11.48 -16.92 -3.83
C PRO A 413 12.77 -17.74 -3.62
N GLU A 414 12.70 -19.03 -3.91
CA GLU A 414 13.79 -20.01 -3.79
C GLU A 414 14.26 -20.45 -5.18
N ILE A 415 15.55 -20.28 -5.51
CA ILE A 415 16.13 -20.72 -6.79
C ILE A 415 17.06 -21.91 -6.56
N VAL A 416 16.63 -23.09 -7.03
CA VAL A 416 17.33 -24.36 -6.82
C VAL A 416 18.35 -24.57 -7.94
N GLY A 417 19.64 -24.52 -7.59
CA GLY A 417 20.75 -24.57 -8.55
C GLY A 417 21.41 -23.22 -8.86
N GLY A 418 20.85 -22.12 -8.34
CA GLY A 418 21.53 -20.83 -8.24
C GLY A 418 21.58 -20.00 -9.52
N VAL A 419 22.44 -18.97 -9.51
CA VAL A 419 22.50 -17.88 -10.48
C VAL A 419 23.81 -17.93 -11.29
N ASN A 420 23.69 -17.77 -12.61
CA ASN A 420 24.82 -17.82 -13.56
C ASN A 420 24.78 -16.59 -14.50
N VAL A 421 25.61 -15.59 -14.23
CA VAL A 421 25.72 -14.34 -14.99
C VAL A 421 26.86 -14.43 -16.00
N GLN A 422 26.56 -14.23 -17.29
CA GLN A 422 27.48 -14.34 -18.42
C GLN A 422 27.48 -13.05 -19.27
N ALA A 423 28.08 -11.99 -18.73
CA ALA A 423 28.07 -10.66 -19.35
C ALA A 423 29.20 -10.50 -20.40
N THR A 424 28.86 -10.69 -21.68
CA THR A 424 29.79 -10.49 -22.80
C THR A 424 30.01 -9.01 -23.12
N TYR A 425 29.03 -8.18 -22.79
CA TYR A 425 29.07 -6.72 -22.92
C TYR A 425 28.91 -6.07 -21.54
N LEU A 426 29.25 -4.78 -21.45
CA LEU A 426 29.17 -4.02 -20.20
C LEU A 426 27.74 -4.03 -19.63
N ILE A 427 27.62 -4.34 -18.35
CA ILE A 427 26.47 -3.98 -17.51
C ILE A 427 26.87 -2.76 -16.68
N GLN A 428 25.96 -1.79 -16.49
CA GLN A 428 26.21 -0.67 -15.58
C GLN A 428 25.89 -1.14 -14.15
N ASN A 429 24.62 -1.13 -13.76
CA ASN A 429 24.17 -1.65 -12.46
C ASN A 429 23.54 -3.05 -12.59
N LEU A 430 23.93 -3.96 -11.70
CA LEU A 430 23.26 -5.24 -11.49
C LEU A 430 22.91 -5.39 -10.00
N THR A 431 21.63 -5.54 -9.68
CA THR A 431 21.12 -5.64 -8.30
C THR A 431 20.32 -6.92 -8.07
N PHE A 432 20.58 -7.60 -6.96
CA PHE A 432 19.80 -8.73 -6.44
C PHE A 432 19.35 -8.47 -5.00
N ASP A 433 18.09 -8.74 -4.68
CA ASP A 433 17.45 -8.32 -3.43
C ASP A 433 16.41 -9.36 -2.93
N GLY A 434 16.58 -9.90 -1.72
CA GLY A 434 15.53 -10.71 -1.06
C GLY A 434 15.35 -12.16 -1.56
N LEU A 435 16.34 -12.72 -2.26
CA LEU A 435 16.24 -14.06 -2.89
C LEU A 435 16.87 -15.17 -2.04
N THR A 436 16.22 -16.32 -1.95
CA THR A 436 16.81 -17.56 -1.40
C THR A 436 17.42 -18.40 -2.52
N LEU A 437 18.63 -18.93 -2.30
CA LEU A 437 19.27 -19.90 -3.19
C LEU A 437 19.52 -21.21 -2.41
N ASP A 438 19.13 -22.35 -2.99
CA ASP A 438 19.52 -23.68 -2.52
C ASP A 438 20.56 -24.33 -3.44
N GLY A 439 21.52 -25.02 -2.84
CA GLY A 439 22.63 -25.69 -3.51
C GLY A 439 22.16 -26.87 -4.37
N GLY A 440 21.92 -26.62 -5.66
CA GLY A 440 21.51 -27.66 -6.61
C GLY A 440 22.41 -28.91 -6.63
N THR A 441 21.84 -30.04 -7.01
CA THR A 441 22.42 -31.40 -6.85
C THR A 441 23.71 -31.70 -7.65
N SER A 442 24.29 -30.72 -8.36
CA SER A 442 25.48 -30.86 -9.20
C SER A 442 26.77 -30.39 -8.51
N SER A 443 27.41 -31.33 -7.81
CA SER A 443 28.64 -31.14 -7.01
C SER A 443 29.68 -30.20 -7.65
N GLY A 444 30.09 -29.16 -6.91
CA GLY A 444 31.18 -28.27 -7.30
C GLY A 444 30.83 -27.11 -8.24
N GLN A 445 29.54 -26.76 -8.38
CA GLN A 445 29.13 -25.45 -8.92
C GLN A 445 29.02 -24.41 -7.79
N SER A 446 29.16 -23.13 -8.13
CA SER A 446 28.87 -22.04 -7.18
C SER A 446 27.42 -21.62 -7.30
N MET A 447 26.82 -21.27 -6.16
CA MET A 447 25.41 -20.85 -6.07
C MET A 447 25.19 -19.50 -6.77
N PHE A 448 26.22 -18.67 -6.83
CA PHE A 448 26.22 -17.40 -7.54
C PHE A 448 27.53 -17.26 -8.33
N HIS A 449 27.44 -17.43 -9.65
CA HIS A 449 28.58 -17.46 -10.56
C HIS A 449 28.53 -16.28 -11.53
N ILE A 450 29.47 -15.34 -11.42
CA ILE A 450 29.59 -14.19 -12.33
C ILE A 450 30.84 -14.32 -13.20
N ASN A 451 30.64 -14.40 -14.51
CA ASN A 451 31.66 -14.38 -15.55
C ASN A 451 31.37 -13.24 -16.53
N ALA A 452 31.90 -12.06 -16.24
CA ALA A 452 31.59 -10.81 -16.96
C ALA A 452 32.78 -10.24 -17.75
N PRO A 453 33.29 -10.89 -18.81
CA PRO A 453 34.39 -10.36 -19.61
C PRO A 453 34.09 -9.00 -20.29
N GLY A 454 32.82 -8.59 -20.38
CA GLY A 454 32.40 -7.25 -20.81
C GLY A 454 32.42 -6.17 -19.72
N GLY A 455 32.53 -6.58 -18.44
CA GLY A 455 32.47 -5.73 -17.25
C GLY A 455 31.09 -5.64 -16.60
N ILE A 456 31.05 -5.59 -15.27
CA ILE A 456 29.93 -5.04 -14.48
C ILE A 456 30.47 -3.80 -13.78
N SER A 457 29.76 -2.67 -13.82
CA SER A 457 30.25 -1.40 -13.26
C SER A 457 29.90 -1.21 -11.79
N ASP A 458 28.72 -1.66 -11.39
CA ASP A 458 28.21 -1.59 -10.02
C ASP A 458 27.42 -2.89 -9.73
N LEU A 459 27.66 -3.54 -8.59
CA LEU A 459 27.03 -4.82 -8.21
C LEU A 459 26.52 -4.75 -6.77
N THR A 460 25.21 -4.91 -6.58
CA THR A 460 24.57 -5.05 -5.25
C THR A 460 23.97 -6.45 -5.11
N ILE A 461 24.31 -7.16 -4.04
CA ILE A 461 23.71 -8.44 -3.63
C ILE A 461 23.32 -8.29 -2.17
N LYS A 462 22.02 -8.22 -1.88
CA LYS A 462 21.54 -7.95 -0.53
C LYS A 462 20.29 -8.71 -0.11
N ASN A 463 20.12 -8.84 1.21
CA ASN A 463 18.98 -9.54 1.82
C ASN A 463 18.79 -10.98 1.29
N MET A 464 19.85 -11.63 0.78
CA MET A 464 19.77 -12.98 0.20
C MET A 464 20.15 -14.06 1.20
N VAL A 465 19.52 -15.23 1.05
CA VAL A 465 19.83 -16.44 1.85
C VAL A 465 20.53 -17.46 0.96
N PHE A 466 21.73 -17.88 1.35
CA PHE A 466 22.55 -18.87 0.65
C PHE A 466 22.62 -20.15 1.48
N ASN A 467 21.79 -21.14 1.15
CA ASN A 467 21.81 -22.47 1.76
C ASN A 467 22.72 -23.43 0.96
N GLY A 468 23.89 -23.71 1.51
CA GLY A 468 24.87 -24.63 0.94
C GLY A 468 24.54 -26.10 1.18
N ASN A 469 25.45 -26.98 0.75
CA ASN A 469 25.46 -28.37 1.17
C ASN A 469 26.84 -29.01 0.97
N SER A 470 27.04 -30.15 1.65
CA SER A 470 28.19 -31.07 1.60
C SER A 470 28.67 -31.59 0.22
N SER A 471 28.14 -31.09 -0.91
CA SER A 471 28.66 -31.36 -2.27
C SER A 471 29.57 -30.26 -2.83
N SER A 472 30.11 -29.42 -1.94
CA SER A 472 31.13 -28.38 -2.19
C SER A 472 30.63 -27.18 -3.00
N SER A 473 29.51 -26.61 -2.57
CA SER A 473 28.96 -25.35 -3.08
C SER A 473 29.74 -24.15 -2.52
N SER A 474 30.30 -23.31 -3.39
CA SER A 474 30.76 -21.95 -2.99
C SER A 474 29.61 -20.97 -3.19
N ALA A 475 29.46 -19.96 -2.33
CA ALA A 475 28.35 -19.01 -2.48
C ALA A 475 28.59 -18.06 -3.68
N ILE A 476 29.39 -17.00 -3.51
CA ILE A 476 29.60 -15.97 -4.53
C ILE A 476 31.01 -16.05 -5.13
N ILE A 477 31.08 -16.44 -6.42
CA ILE A 477 32.31 -16.40 -7.23
C ILE A 477 32.13 -15.37 -8.34
N ALA A 478 32.85 -14.24 -8.26
CA ALA A 478 32.73 -13.16 -9.22
C ALA A 478 33.99 -12.90 -10.04
N SER A 479 33.81 -12.53 -11.31
CA SER A 479 34.87 -12.12 -12.24
C SER A 479 34.31 -11.14 -13.28
N GLY A 480 35.14 -10.20 -13.72
CA GLY A 480 34.74 -9.06 -14.56
C GLY A 480 34.24 -7.84 -13.79
N LEU A 481 34.44 -7.78 -12.47
CA LEU A 481 34.02 -6.64 -11.66
C LEU A 481 34.86 -5.38 -11.92
N ARG A 482 34.23 -4.23 -11.70
CA ARG A 482 34.74 -2.86 -11.77
C ARG A 482 33.88 -2.04 -10.81
N GLY A 483 34.34 -0.82 -10.45
CA GLY A 483 33.52 0.14 -9.72
C GLY A 483 33.13 -0.37 -8.34
N ASP A 484 31.88 -0.15 -7.94
CA ASP A 484 31.44 -0.35 -6.56
C ASP A 484 30.69 -1.68 -6.38
N VAL A 485 30.97 -2.37 -5.26
CA VAL A 485 30.42 -3.70 -4.95
C VAL A 485 29.86 -3.70 -3.54
N GLU A 486 28.59 -4.06 -3.39
CA GLU A 486 27.87 -4.10 -2.12
C GLU A 486 27.38 -5.53 -1.88
N ILE A 487 27.81 -6.14 -0.77
CA ILE A 487 27.32 -7.43 -0.28
C ILE A 487 26.75 -7.19 1.13
N SER A 488 25.46 -6.88 1.23
CA SER A 488 24.84 -6.37 2.47
C SER A 488 23.69 -7.26 3.00
N ASN A 489 23.63 -7.48 4.32
CA ASN A 489 22.53 -8.20 5.01
C ASN A 489 22.22 -9.62 4.46
N ASN A 490 23.23 -10.39 4.04
CA ASN A 490 23.01 -11.75 3.51
C ASN A 490 23.30 -12.85 4.55
N GLU A 491 22.59 -13.96 4.47
CA GLU A 491 22.83 -15.17 5.27
C GLU A 491 23.59 -16.23 4.46
N PHE A 492 24.65 -16.81 5.02
CA PHE A 492 25.48 -17.84 4.41
C PHE A 492 25.58 -19.06 5.32
N ASN A 493 24.92 -20.16 4.94
CA ASN A 493 24.72 -21.35 5.77
C ASN A 493 25.30 -22.60 5.08
N ASP A 494 26.04 -23.46 5.79
CA ASP A 494 26.66 -24.72 5.25
C ASP A 494 27.48 -24.55 3.95
N ILE A 495 28.20 -23.42 3.80
CA ILE A 495 28.99 -23.11 2.59
C ILE A 495 30.31 -23.88 2.59
N ASP A 496 30.22 -25.16 2.21
CA ASP A 496 31.29 -26.17 2.16
C ASP A 496 32.23 -26.04 0.92
N GLY A 497 32.30 -24.83 0.34
CA GLY A 497 33.01 -24.49 -0.89
C GLY A 497 34.47 -24.06 -0.72
N ASN A 498 34.99 -23.30 -1.70
CA ASN A 498 36.29 -22.60 -1.55
C ASN A 498 36.12 -21.17 -1.04
N PHE A 499 34.96 -20.55 -1.29
CA PHE A 499 34.70 -19.14 -1.02
C PHE A 499 33.25 -18.90 -0.64
N ILE A 500 33.03 -18.06 0.38
CA ILE A 500 31.76 -17.36 0.59
C ILE A 500 31.65 -16.21 -0.40
N PHE A 501 32.69 -15.37 -0.47
CA PHE A 501 32.82 -14.30 -1.45
C PHE A 501 34.24 -14.19 -1.98
N THR A 502 34.40 -13.98 -3.29
CA THR A 502 35.69 -13.62 -3.90
C THR A 502 35.53 -12.66 -5.06
N THR A 503 36.28 -11.56 -5.01
CA THR A 503 36.38 -10.58 -6.11
C THR A 503 37.22 -11.09 -7.28
N THR A 504 38.12 -12.07 -7.04
CA THR A 504 39.11 -12.55 -8.04
C THR A 504 39.47 -14.04 -7.83
N PRO A 505 38.68 -14.99 -8.35
CA PRO A 505 38.90 -16.43 -8.10
C PRO A 505 40.22 -16.97 -8.67
N ASN A 506 40.66 -16.46 -9.82
CA ASN A 506 41.79 -17.04 -10.59
C ASN A 506 43.05 -16.16 -10.64
N ALA A 507 43.06 -14.98 -10.01
CA ALA A 507 44.13 -13.96 -10.07
C ALA A 507 44.56 -13.50 -11.49
N VAL A 508 43.83 -13.92 -12.53
CA VAL A 508 43.99 -13.50 -13.93
C VAL A 508 42.59 -13.28 -14.49
N ASP A 509 42.19 -12.02 -14.52
CA ASP A 509 40.93 -11.57 -15.10
C ASP A 509 41.26 -10.64 -16.28
N THR A 510 40.58 -10.84 -17.41
CA THR A 510 40.80 -10.05 -18.64
C THR A 510 39.69 -9.05 -18.94
N GLY A 511 38.61 -9.04 -18.15
CA GLY A 511 37.50 -8.07 -18.26
C GLY A 511 37.45 -7.06 -17.11
N ALA A 512 38.00 -7.42 -15.94
CA ALA A 512 37.97 -6.56 -14.75
C ALA A 512 38.52 -5.15 -14.98
N GLY A 513 37.80 -4.16 -14.44
CA GLY A 513 38.28 -2.79 -14.31
C GLY A 513 39.12 -2.59 -13.05
N GLN A 514 39.23 -1.34 -12.61
CA GLN A 514 39.58 -1.05 -11.22
C GLN A 514 38.29 -1.10 -10.38
N LEU A 515 38.36 -1.77 -9.23
CA LEU A 515 37.35 -1.68 -8.18
C LEU A 515 37.51 -0.33 -7.46
N SER A 516 36.42 0.43 -7.36
CA SER A 516 36.34 1.69 -6.64
C SER A 516 36.26 1.41 -5.15
N SER A 517 35.17 0.77 -4.71
CA SER A 517 34.96 0.32 -3.33
C SER A 517 34.37 -1.09 -3.24
N VAL A 518 34.43 -1.67 -2.04
CA VAL A 518 33.75 -2.91 -1.67
C VAL A 518 33.15 -2.74 -0.27
N ASP A 519 31.83 -2.87 -0.14
CA ASP A 519 31.16 -2.99 1.17
C ASP A 519 30.73 -4.44 1.41
N PHE A 520 30.97 -4.92 2.62
CA PHE A 520 30.59 -6.24 3.10
C PHE A 520 30.00 -6.07 4.51
N SER A 521 28.70 -5.84 4.60
CA SER A 521 28.05 -5.32 5.81
C SER A 521 26.83 -6.12 6.25
N GLY A 522 26.62 -6.29 7.56
CA GLY A 522 25.42 -6.95 8.11
C GLY A 522 25.26 -8.44 7.79
N ASN A 523 26.27 -9.12 7.23
CA ASN A 523 26.13 -10.51 6.78
C ASN A 523 26.30 -11.51 7.94
N ILE A 524 25.51 -12.57 7.93
CA ILE A 524 25.60 -13.68 8.89
C ILE A 524 26.22 -14.89 8.16
N ILE A 525 27.31 -15.42 8.71
CA ILE A 525 28.02 -16.59 8.18
C ILE A 525 28.02 -17.67 9.27
N SER A 526 27.28 -18.75 9.04
CA SER A 526 27.11 -19.87 9.98
C SER A 526 27.60 -21.20 9.40
N ASP A 527 28.19 -22.04 10.26
CA ASP A 527 28.61 -23.44 9.99
C ASP A 527 29.38 -23.65 8.65
N SER A 528 30.07 -22.64 8.15
CA SER A 528 30.55 -22.58 6.76
C SER A 528 32.06 -22.78 6.64
N ALA A 529 32.49 -23.91 6.06
CA ALA A 529 33.90 -24.31 5.92
C ALA A 529 34.71 -23.54 4.85
N SER A 530 34.34 -22.28 4.57
CA SER A 530 34.86 -21.43 3.49
C SER A 530 35.63 -20.19 4.00
N THR A 531 36.15 -19.38 3.07
CA THR A 531 36.88 -18.12 3.34
C THR A 531 36.32 -16.97 2.48
N ILE A 532 36.57 -15.72 2.88
CA ILE A 532 36.23 -14.51 2.13
C ILE A 532 37.52 -13.86 1.61
N ARG A 533 37.54 -13.44 0.34
CA ARG A 533 38.72 -12.81 -0.28
C ARG A 533 38.38 -11.52 -1.02
N ILE A 534 38.87 -10.41 -0.51
CA ILE A 534 38.77 -9.08 -1.12
C ILE A 534 40.16 -8.67 -1.61
N LYS A 535 40.35 -8.72 -2.93
CA LYS A 535 41.62 -8.39 -3.61
C LYS A 535 41.37 -7.83 -5.02
N PRO A 536 42.08 -6.79 -5.49
CA PRO A 536 41.99 -6.33 -6.87
C PRO A 536 42.84 -7.21 -7.81
N VAL A 537 42.41 -7.30 -9.08
CA VAL A 537 43.20 -7.95 -10.15
C VAL A 537 44.47 -7.14 -10.46
N ASN A 538 44.35 -5.82 -10.41
CA ASN A 538 45.39 -4.86 -10.72
C ASN A 538 45.05 -3.50 -10.08
N GLY A 539 46.07 -2.72 -9.70
CA GLY A 539 45.87 -1.46 -8.99
C GLY A 539 45.58 -1.67 -7.51
N LEU A 540 44.67 -0.84 -6.97
CA LEU A 540 44.34 -0.74 -5.55
C LEU A 540 42.82 -0.56 -5.43
N ILE A 541 42.16 -1.24 -4.50
CA ILE A 541 40.77 -0.91 -4.12
C ILE A 541 40.83 0.40 -3.32
N SER A 542 40.00 1.40 -3.64
CA SER A 542 40.17 2.73 -3.02
C SER A 542 39.69 2.75 -1.56
N GLN A 543 38.55 2.10 -1.30
CA GLN A 543 37.94 1.98 0.02
C GLN A 543 37.32 0.59 0.19
N THR A 544 37.37 0.04 1.41
CA THR A 544 36.63 -1.17 1.78
C THR A 544 35.99 -0.98 3.15
N THR A 545 34.81 -1.55 3.35
CA THR A 545 34.10 -1.56 4.64
C THR A 545 33.65 -2.98 4.96
N ILE A 546 33.88 -3.38 6.21
CA ILE A 546 33.50 -4.68 6.77
C ILE A 546 32.83 -4.39 8.11
N LEU A 547 31.49 -4.33 8.14
CA LEU A 547 30.75 -3.75 9.26
C LEU A 547 29.61 -4.66 9.74
N ASN A 548 29.48 -4.87 11.06
CA ASN A 548 28.37 -5.64 11.68
C ASN A 548 28.16 -7.04 11.07
N ASN A 549 29.21 -7.75 10.68
CA ASN A 549 29.10 -9.14 10.20
C ASN A 549 29.28 -10.12 11.36
N GLN A 550 28.57 -11.24 11.31
CA GLN A 550 28.64 -12.31 12.31
C GLN A 550 29.25 -13.56 11.69
N PHE A 551 30.27 -14.13 12.33
CA PHE A 551 30.96 -15.34 11.90
C PHE A 551 30.97 -16.36 13.05
N SER A 552 30.25 -17.47 12.87
CA SER A 552 30.14 -18.55 13.87
C SER A 552 30.47 -19.91 13.26
N ASN A 553 31.24 -20.74 13.99
CA ASN A 553 31.63 -22.11 13.62
C ASN A 553 32.33 -22.25 12.26
N SER A 554 32.79 -21.16 11.66
CA SER A 554 33.11 -21.04 10.23
C SER A 554 34.60 -20.94 9.95
N GLY A 555 34.98 -20.89 8.67
CA GLY A 555 36.37 -20.77 8.24
C GLY A 555 36.95 -22.07 7.67
N ALA A 556 38.04 -21.94 6.91
CA ALA A 556 38.71 -23.05 6.26
C ALA A 556 40.04 -23.39 6.95
N ASN A 557 40.22 -24.65 7.35
CA ASN A 557 41.37 -25.12 8.14
C ASN A 557 42.73 -24.81 7.46
N GLY A 558 43.55 -24.00 8.12
CA GLY A 558 44.87 -23.57 7.61
C GLY A 558 44.82 -22.41 6.60
N VAL A 559 43.68 -21.72 6.49
CA VAL A 559 43.46 -20.54 5.65
C VAL A 559 42.87 -19.42 6.54
N PRO A 560 43.19 -18.13 6.33
CA PRO A 560 42.51 -17.03 7.03
C PRO A 560 41.03 -16.93 6.69
N MET A 561 40.20 -16.45 7.62
CA MET A 561 38.76 -16.25 7.37
C MET A 561 38.54 -15.07 6.42
N LEU A 562 39.09 -13.89 6.74
CA LEU A 562 39.14 -12.72 5.87
C LEU A 562 40.54 -12.58 5.26
N ILE A 563 40.65 -12.64 3.93
CA ILE A 563 41.88 -12.40 3.18
C ILE A 563 41.76 -11.07 2.44
N LEU A 564 42.55 -10.08 2.86
CA LEU A 564 42.44 -8.67 2.46
C LEU A 564 43.76 -8.20 1.84
N ASP A 565 43.75 -7.76 0.59
CA ASP A 565 44.99 -7.53 -0.16
C ASP A 565 44.89 -6.30 -1.09
N SER A 566 45.91 -5.43 -1.04
CA SER A 566 46.05 -4.24 -1.90
C SER A 566 44.87 -3.24 -1.82
N ILE A 567 44.59 -2.77 -0.60
CA ILE A 567 43.47 -1.86 -0.28
C ILE A 567 44.00 -0.50 0.19
N GLY A 568 43.39 0.60 -0.26
CA GLY A 568 43.78 1.97 0.05
C GLY A 568 43.35 2.45 1.43
N SER A 569 42.10 2.20 1.80
CA SER A 569 41.58 2.44 3.15
C SER A 569 40.56 1.36 3.49
N ILE A 570 40.64 0.79 4.70
CA ILE A 570 39.63 -0.14 5.20
C ILE A 570 39.13 0.27 6.59
N ALA A 571 37.84 0.06 6.84
CA ALA A 571 37.26 0.05 8.17
C ALA A 571 36.67 -1.33 8.45
N ILE A 572 37.07 -1.95 9.55
CA ILE A 572 36.56 -3.23 10.04
C ILE A 572 35.95 -2.94 11.41
N GLN A 573 34.62 -2.78 11.46
CA GLN A 573 33.92 -2.30 12.64
C GLN A 573 32.79 -3.24 13.07
N ASP A 574 32.53 -3.34 14.37
CA ASP A 574 31.30 -3.94 14.93
C ASP A 574 31.10 -5.45 14.60
N ASN A 575 32.15 -6.18 14.15
CA ASN A 575 32.01 -7.58 13.71
C ASN A 575 32.18 -8.59 14.88
N ILE A 576 31.42 -9.70 14.83
CA ILE A 576 31.51 -10.80 15.80
C ILE A 576 32.17 -12.01 15.13
N MET A 577 33.27 -12.51 15.70
CA MET A 577 34.03 -13.67 15.21
C MET A 577 34.18 -14.69 16.34
N SER A 578 33.59 -15.89 16.18
CA SER A 578 33.51 -16.90 17.23
C SER A 578 33.76 -18.32 16.70
N ASN A 579 34.54 -19.11 17.44
CA ASN A 579 34.80 -20.54 17.17
C ASN A 579 35.20 -20.82 15.70
N LEU A 580 36.17 -20.05 15.18
CA LEU A 580 36.57 -20.17 13.77
C LEU A 580 37.57 -21.33 13.57
N THR A 581 37.33 -22.17 12.56
CA THR A 581 38.26 -23.26 12.19
C THR A 581 39.45 -22.78 11.34
N SER A 582 39.38 -21.52 10.88
CA SER A 582 40.46 -20.81 10.18
C SER A 582 41.68 -20.58 11.08
N SER A 583 42.87 -20.52 10.47
CA SER A 583 44.13 -20.34 11.22
C SER A 583 44.37 -18.90 11.69
N VAL A 584 43.72 -17.92 11.07
CA VAL A 584 43.75 -16.50 11.38
C VAL A 584 42.35 -15.94 11.10
N ALA A 585 41.81 -15.03 11.89
CA ALA A 585 40.55 -14.37 11.56
C ALA A 585 40.73 -13.32 10.45
N ILE A 586 41.63 -12.37 10.62
CA ILE A 586 41.90 -11.29 9.66
C ILE A 586 43.35 -11.34 9.18
N ASP A 587 43.57 -11.54 7.88
CA ASP A 587 44.90 -11.44 7.23
C ASP A 587 44.94 -10.28 6.23
N MET A 588 45.80 -9.29 6.51
CA MET A 588 45.96 -8.07 5.72
C MET A 588 47.33 -8.01 5.03
N THR A 589 47.34 -7.82 3.72
CA THR A 589 48.55 -7.64 2.90
C THR A 589 48.50 -6.34 2.10
N ASP A 590 49.51 -5.46 2.25
CA ASP A 590 49.60 -4.17 1.54
C ASP A 590 48.34 -3.28 1.67
N VAL A 591 47.71 -3.28 2.85
CA VAL A 591 46.60 -2.39 3.21
C VAL A 591 47.15 -1.07 3.74
N ARG A 592 46.88 0.05 3.06
CA ARG A 592 47.57 1.31 3.35
C ARG A 592 47.10 2.01 4.62
N PHE A 593 45.79 2.17 4.77
CA PHE A 593 45.14 2.69 5.98
C PHE A 593 44.13 1.66 6.48
N ALA A 594 44.14 1.34 7.77
CA ALA A 594 43.14 0.47 8.38
C ALA A 594 42.71 0.99 9.76
N THR A 595 41.40 0.92 10.02
CA THR A 595 40.81 1.06 11.36
C THR A 595 40.07 -0.22 11.69
N ILE A 596 40.46 -0.87 12.78
CA ILE A 596 39.84 -2.08 13.31
C ILE A 596 39.28 -1.72 14.69
N SER A 597 37.96 -1.64 14.84
CA SER A 597 37.36 -1.26 16.12
C SER A 597 36.05 -1.96 16.44
N ASP A 598 35.67 -1.97 17.72
CA ASP A 598 34.36 -2.46 18.18
C ASP A 598 34.11 -3.96 17.85
N ASN A 599 35.14 -4.73 17.46
CA ASN A 599 34.99 -6.13 17.05
C ASN A 599 35.14 -7.08 18.26
N ASN A 600 34.29 -8.09 18.33
CA ASN A 600 34.37 -9.16 19.32
C ASN A 600 34.96 -10.43 18.69
N MET A 601 36.15 -10.83 19.14
CA MET A 601 36.92 -11.94 18.60
C MET A 601 37.19 -12.99 19.69
N SER A 602 36.59 -14.17 19.54
CA SER A 602 36.52 -15.21 20.57
C SER A 602 36.84 -16.61 20.02
N GLU A 603 37.53 -17.43 20.82
CA GLU A 603 37.85 -18.83 20.50
C GLU A 603 38.58 -19.00 19.15
N LEU A 604 39.72 -18.31 19.00
CA LEU A 604 40.51 -18.24 17.76
C LEU A 604 41.94 -18.73 17.94
N VAL A 605 42.55 -19.25 16.86
CA VAL A 605 43.99 -19.57 16.83
C VAL A 605 44.85 -18.30 16.85
N GLN A 606 44.50 -17.32 16.01
CA GLN A 606 45.14 -16.01 15.88
C GLN A 606 44.09 -15.01 15.39
N ALA A 607 44.06 -13.80 15.96
CA ALA A 607 43.08 -12.78 15.55
C ALA A 607 43.54 -12.03 14.29
N ILE A 608 44.64 -11.28 14.35
CA ILE A 608 45.08 -10.36 13.29
C ILE A 608 46.48 -10.70 12.78
N SER A 609 46.66 -10.67 11.45
CA SER A 609 47.92 -10.79 10.71
C SER A 609 48.10 -9.57 9.79
N ILE A 610 49.27 -8.93 9.84
CA ILE A 610 49.57 -7.70 9.07
C ILE A 610 50.90 -7.86 8.33
N SER A 611 50.89 -7.77 7.00
CA SER A 611 52.10 -7.90 6.18
C SER A 611 52.20 -6.89 5.02
N GLN A 612 53.44 -6.61 4.59
CA GLN A 612 53.73 -5.83 3.39
C GLN A 612 54.55 -6.66 2.38
N SER A 613 54.19 -6.62 1.09
CA SER A 613 55.03 -7.22 0.03
C SER A 613 56.19 -6.31 -0.37
N SER A 614 56.05 -5.01 -0.15
CA SER A 614 56.99 -3.96 -0.56
C SER A 614 57.10 -2.86 0.50
N PRO A 615 58.29 -2.27 0.75
CA PRO A 615 58.45 -1.21 1.74
C PRO A 615 57.55 0.01 1.52
N ASN A 616 56.91 0.49 2.59
CA ASN A 616 56.02 1.67 2.63
C ASN A 616 54.76 1.53 1.74
N THR A 617 54.15 0.33 1.69
CA THR A 617 52.77 0.15 1.20
C THR A 617 51.73 0.44 2.29
N ILE A 618 52.06 0.08 3.54
CA ILE A 618 51.31 0.42 4.76
C ILE A 618 51.78 1.80 5.27
N ASP A 619 50.83 2.61 5.76
CA ASP A 619 51.05 4.00 6.21
C ASP A 619 50.59 4.15 7.68
N THR A 620 49.35 3.75 8.00
CA THR A 620 48.83 3.76 9.39
C THR A 620 47.79 2.65 9.62
N ILE A 621 47.86 1.95 10.76
CA ILE A 621 46.85 0.98 11.19
C ILE A 621 46.51 1.24 12.67
N THR A 622 45.22 1.40 12.97
CA THR A 622 44.71 1.56 14.34
C THR A 622 43.85 0.37 14.72
N VAL A 623 44.11 -0.21 15.89
CA VAL A 623 43.33 -1.28 16.53
C VAL A 623 42.86 -0.75 17.88
N THR A 624 41.56 -0.44 18.00
CA THR A 624 40.97 0.27 19.16
C THR A 624 39.63 -0.33 19.57
N ASP A 625 39.29 -0.35 20.86
CA ASP A 625 37.96 -0.79 21.35
C ASP A 625 37.57 -2.24 20.98
N ASN A 626 38.54 -3.12 20.67
CA ASN A 626 38.25 -4.52 20.33
C ASN A 626 38.31 -5.45 21.55
N ILE A 627 37.49 -6.49 21.54
CA ILE A 627 37.39 -7.52 22.58
C ILE A 627 38.03 -8.81 22.05
N PHE A 628 39.11 -9.25 22.69
CA PHE A 628 39.81 -10.49 22.38
C PHE A 628 39.69 -11.47 23.56
N THR A 629 39.09 -12.64 23.34
CA THR A 629 38.94 -13.67 24.39
C THR A 629 39.32 -15.06 23.87
N THR A 630 39.95 -15.88 24.71
CA THR A 630 40.33 -17.28 24.37
C THR A 630 41.08 -17.38 23.02
N ILE A 631 42.18 -16.62 22.89
CA ILE A 631 43.07 -16.65 21.72
C ILE A 631 44.26 -17.58 22.00
N ASP A 632 44.50 -18.54 21.13
CA ASP A 632 45.43 -19.68 21.35
C ASP A 632 46.92 -19.31 21.14
N GLN A 633 47.22 -18.28 20.33
CA GLN A 633 48.59 -17.85 19.99
C GLN A 633 48.82 -16.33 20.11
N LEU A 634 48.80 -15.60 19.00
CA LEU A 634 48.96 -14.15 18.95
C LEU A 634 47.62 -13.46 18.67
N VAL A 635 47.42 -12.30 19.30
CA VAL A 635 46.30 -11.41 18.97
C VAL A 635 46.67 -10.55 17.76
N ILE A 636 47.88 -10.00 17.73
CA ILE A 636 48.39 -9.20 16.60
C ILE A 636 49.80 -9.69 16.22
N ASP A 637 49.97 -10.09 14.96
CA ASP A 637 51.28 -10.39 14.34
C ASP A 637 51.58 -9.34 13.26
N ALA A 638 52.58 -8.49 13.50
CA ALA A 638 52.92 -7.35 12.64
C ALA A 638 54.45 -7.22 12.40
N PRO A 639 55.09 -8.20 11.75
CA PRO A 639 56.54 -8.35 11.72
C PRO A 639 57.26 -7.20 11.00
N LEU A 640 58.06 -6.43 11.77
CA LEU A 640 59.03 -5.40 11.33
C LEU A 640 58.71 -4.76 9.96
N LEU A 641 57.64 -3.96 9.95
CA LEU A 641 57.28 -3.13 8.80
C LEU A 641 58.27 -1.97 8.60
N THR A 642 58.07 -1.17 7.56
CA THR A 642 58.96 -0.06 7.22
C THR A 642 58.17 1.20 6.93
N SER A 643 58.27 2.19 7.83
CA SER A 643 57.56 3.47 7.76
C SER A 643 56.03 3.32 7.79
N ALA A 644 55.53 2.39 8.61
CA ALA A 644 54.12 2.20 8.90
C ALA A 644 53.92 2.38 10.41
N ASP A 645 52.98 3.24 10.81
CA ASP A 645 52.65 3.47 12.22
C ASP A 645 51.46 2.55 12.59
N ILE A 646 51.72 1.48 13.35
CA ILE A 646 50.66 0.62 13.93
C ILE A 646 50.44 1.01 15.38
N VAL A 647 49.18 1.28 15.74
CA VAL A 647 48.75 1.63 17.10
C VAL A 647 47.74 0.61 17.61
N ALA A 648 47.94 0.16 18.85
CA ALA A 648 46.93 -0.55 19.62
C ALA A 648 46.65 0.26 20.89
N GLU A 649 45.40 0.68 21.09
CA GLU A 649 44.93 1.51 22.22
C GLU A 649 43.55 1.00 22.65
N ASP A 650 43.21 1.07 23.94
CA ASP A 650 41.85 0.80 24.45
C ASP A 650 41.22 -0.56 24.01
N ASN A 651 42.00 -1.64 23.91
CA ASN A 651 41.45 -2.99 23.64
C ASN A 651 41.42 -3.85 24.91
N TRP A 652 40.54 -4.87 24.94
CA TRP A 652 40.54 -5.91 25.98
C TRP A 652 41.17 -7.20 25.47
N PHE A 653 42.21 -7.68 26.16
CA PHE A 653 42.96 -8.89 25.81
C PHE A 653 42.55 -10.14 26.60
N GLY A 654 41.41 -10.11 27.29
CA GLY A 654 40.99 -11.20 28.18
C GLY A 654 41.88 -11.38 29.41
N THR A 655 42.75 -10.41 29.71
CA THR A 655 43.71 -10.47 30.82
C THR A 655 44.12 -9.06 31.27
N THR A 656 44.16 -8.87 32.59
CA THR A 656 44.60 -7.62 33.23
C THR A 656 46.13 -7.49 33.31
N ASN A 657 46.86 -8.56 32.95
CA ASN A 657 48.31 -8.61 33.06
C ASN A 657 48.99 -8.08 31.80
N MET A 658 49.45 -6.82 31.85
CA MET A 658 50.23 -6.16 30.79
C MET A 658 51.43 -6.98 30.27
N SER A 659 52.04 -7.87 31.08
CA SER A 659 53.12 -8.75 30.57
C SER A 659 52.58 -9.82 29.61
N SER A 660 51.36 -10.31 29.83
CA SER A 660 50.67 -11.25 28.94
C SER A 660 50.13 -10.55 27.69
N ILE A 661 49.66 -9.30 27.81
CA ILE A 661 49.29 -8.46 26.66
C ILE A 661 50.50 -8.31 25.71
N LEU A 662 51.65 -7.90 26.26
CA LEU A 662 52.90 -7.72 25.50
C LEU A 662 53.54 -9.03 25.01
N GLU A 663 53.16 -10.19 25.55
CA GLU A 663 53.54 -11.52 25.01
C GLU A 663 52.57 -12.02 23.93
N SER A 664 51.38 -11.39 23.78
CA SER A 664 50.36 -11.73 22.77
C SER A 664 50.43 -10.90 21.48
N ILE A 665 51.35 -9.94 21.42
CA ILE A 665 51.59 -9.05 20.28
C ILE A 665 53.05 -9.23 19.83
N ASP A 666 53.29 -9.50 18.54
CA ASP A 666 54.65 -9.53 17.97
C ASP A 666 54.81 -8.45 16.88
N GLY A 667 56.03 -7.90 16.77
CA GLY A 667 56.39 -6.91 15.76
C GLY A 667 56.55 -5.47 16.26
N ASP A 668 56.29 -4.51 15.37
CA ASP A 668 56.55 -3.07 15.56
C ASP A 668 55.24 -2.30 15.85
N VAL A 669 54.53 -2.73 16.90
CA VAL A 669 53.22 -2.20 17.32
C VAL A 669 53.39 -1.23 18.50
N LEU A 670 52.85 -0.02 18.39
CA LEU A 670 52.76 0.93 19.49
C LEU A 670 51.55 0.58 20.37
N VAL A 671 51.80 -0.21 21.41
CA VAL A 671 50.84 -0.49 22.48
C VAL A 671 50.78 0.72 23.42
N GLN A 672 49.62 1.37 23.48
CA GLN A 672 49.29 2.42 24.45
C GLN A 672 48.53 1.82 25.64
N ASP A 673 47.78 2.62 26.40
CA ASP A 673 46.88 2.12 27.44
C ASP A 673 45.83 1.16 26.84
N GLN A 674 45.41 0.17 27.63
CA GLN A 674 44.45 -0.89 27.27
C GLN A 674 43.50 -1.08 28.46
N TRP A 675 42.38 -1.78 28.29
CA TRP A 675 41.45 -2.01 29.39
C TRP A 675 42.05 -3.00 30.41
N TYR A 676 42.10 -2.60 31.68
CA TYR A 676 42.73 -3.36 32.78
C TYR A 676 41.71 -4.14 33.65
N SER A 677 40.42 -3.94 33.40
CA SER A 677 39.25 -4.61 33.97
C SER A 677 38.37 -5.14 32.82
N TRP A 678 37.41 -6.02 33.10
CA TRP A 678 36.50 -6.50 32.04
C TRP A 678 35.60 -5.34 31.59
N PRO A 679 35.40 -5.12 30.28
CA PRO A 679 34.55 -4.04 29.80
C PRO A 679 33.10 -4.23 30.26
N GLY A 680 32.75 -3.42 31.24
CA GLY A 680 31.40 -3.08 31.63
C GLY A 680 31.36 -1.57 31.86
N GLU A 681 30.21 -1.07 32.26
CA GLU A 681 30.11 0.29 32.78
C GLU A 681 30.81 0.40 34.17
N ASP A 682 31.28 1.61 34.50
CA ASP A 682 32.23 2.01 35.57
C ASP A 682 31.73 3.37 36.08
N SER A 683 30.66 3.33 36.89
CA SER A 683 29.68 4.43 36.89
C SER A 683 30.06 5.70 37.61
N ASP A 684 30.71 5.62 38.75
CA ASP A 684 31.37 6.77 39.36
C ASP A 684 32.66 7.16 38.60
N GLY A 685 33.23 6.23 37.84
CA GLY A 685 34.47 6.39 37.09
C GLY A 685 35.71 6.26 37.98
N ASP A 686 35.64 5.48 39.06
CA ASP A 686 36.74 5.23 39.98
C ASP A 686 37.85 4.35 39.36
N GLY A 687 37.50 3.49 38.39
CA GLY A 687 38.41 2.56 37.71
C GLY A 687 38.07 1.07 37.85
N TRP A 688 37.06 0.68 38.61
CA TRP A 688 36.46 -0.66 38.61
C TRP A 688 35.11 -0.65 37.88
N SER A 689 34.84 -1.64 37.02
CA SER A 689 33.51 -1.77 36.43
C SER A 689 32.54 -2.42 37.43
N ASP A 690 31.28 -1.99 37.45
CA ASP A 690 30.25 -2.31 38.46
C ASP A 690 30.14 -3.80 38.84
N THR A 691 30.45 -4.71 37.92
CA THR A 691 30.49 -6.16 38.18
C THR A 691 31.65 -6.63 39.09
N TYR A 692 32.55 -5.73 39.47
CA TYR A 692 33.74 -5.94 40.30
C TYR A 692 33.96 -4.85 41.37
N ASP A 693 33.12 -3.81 41.36
CA ASP A 693 33.01 -2.78 42.38
C ASP A 693 32.63 -3.39 43.75
N ILE A 694 33.12 -2.82 44.84
CA ILE A 694 32.82 -3.23 46.22
C ILE A 694 31.94 -2.18 46.93
N CYS A 695 31.80 -0.97 46.38
CA CYS A 695 31.25 0.21 47.05
C CYS A 695 30.49 1.18 46.12
N ASN A 696 29.70 0.63 45.18
CA ASN A 696 28.85 1.32 44.18
C ASN A 696 28.62 2.82 44.41
N GLY A 697 29.30 3.66 43.63
CA GLY A 697 29.18 5.13 43.67
C GLY A 697 30.31 5.83 44.46
N PHE A 698 31.20 5.07 45.11
CA PHE A 698 32.27 5.59 45.96
C PHE A 698 33.61 4.91 45.70
N ASN A 699 34.69 5.71 45.69
CA ASN A 699 36.02 5.23 45.32
C ASN A 699 36.57 4.15 46.26
N ASP A 700 36.79 2.97 45.70
CA ASP A 700 37.13 1.70 46.35
C ASP A 700 38.52 1.70 47.02
N ALA A 701 39.30 2.76 46.80
CA ALA A 701 40.63 2.99 47.37
C ALA A 701 40.64 3.87 48.65
N LEU A 702 39.47 4.32 49.13
CA LEU A 702 39.31 5.12 50.34
C LEU A 702 38.77 4.27 51.50
N ASP A 703 39.64 3.95 52.45
CA ASP A 703 39.36 3.24 53.70
C ASP A 703 40.14 3.98 54.81
N SER A 704 39.42 4.75 55.63
CA SER A 704 39.97 5.66 56.64
C SER A 704 40.12 5.03 58.02
N ASP A 705 39.32 4.01 58.33
CA ASP A 705 39.31 3.24 59.58
C ASP A 705 40.31 2.06 59.57
N PHE A 706 40.51 1.45 58.40
CA PHE A 706 41.32 0.26 58.10
C PHE A 706 40.72 -1.09 58.56
N ASP A 707 39.39 -1.18 58.57
CA ASP A 707 38.58 -2.39 58.75
C ASP A 707 38.59 -3.30 57.50
N GLY A 708 38.56 -2.68 56.30
CA GLY A 708 38.52 -3.36 55.00
C GLY A 708 37.23 -3.20 54.19
N ILE A 709 36.28 -2.39 54.67
CA ILE A 709 35.16 -1.81 53.91
C ILE A 709 35.55 -0.37 53.51
N PRO A 710 35.33 0.08 52.26
CA PRO A 710 35.58 1.48 51.88
C PRO A 710 34.62 2.49 52.53
N ASP A 711 35.08 3.73 52.71
CA ASP A 711 34.41 4.79 53.49
C ASP A 711 32.97 5.10 53.03
N GLY A 712 32.66 4.89 51.74
CA GLY A 712 31.35 5.15 51.14
C GLY A 712 30.29 4.06 51.35
N CYS A 713 30.65 2.95 51.99
CA CYS A 713 29.76 1.84 52.28
C CYS A 713 30.00 1.26 53.69
N ASP A 714 30.69 2.00 54.57
CA ASP A 714 30.86 1.65 55.99
C ASP A 714 29.60 2.03 56.82
N PRO A 715 28.85 1.06 57.38
CA PRO A 715 27.69 1.32 58.24
C PRO A 715 28.07 1.75 59.68
N LEU A 716 29.34 2.06 59.95
CA LEU A 716 29.81 2.62 61.22
C LEU A 716 30.18 4.12 61.12
N ASN A 717 30.08 4.71 59.92
CA ASN A 717 30.16 6.15 59.71
C ASN A 717 28.75 6.77 59.86
N ASP A 718 28.62 7.66 60.84
CA ASP A 718 27.38 8.31 61.32
C ASP A 718 27.80 9.73 61.75
N ARG A 719 27.33 10.74 61.02
CA ARG A 719 27.81 12.13 61.08
C ARG A 719 26.96 13.03 61.95
N ASP A 720 25.64 12.92 61.84
CA ASP A 720 24.68 13.81 62.48
C ASP A 720 24.29 13.29 63.88
N GLY A 721 24.17 11.96 64.04
CA GLY A 721 23.93 11.23 65.28
C GLY A 721 22.55 10.56 65.40
N ASP A 722 21.76 10.45 64.33
CA ASP A 722 20.35 10.05 64.38
C ASP A 722 20.12 8.53 64.63
N LEU A 723 21.14 7.68 64.37
CA LEU A 723 21.19 6.20 64.45
C LEU A 723 21.00 5.43 63.12
N VAL A 724 20.83 6.12 62.01
CA VAL A 724 21.19 5.69 60.65
C VAL A 724 22.70 5.95 60.47
N GLY A 725 23.28 5.68 59.29
CA GLY A 725 24.66 6.04 58.97
C GLY A 725 24.74 6.72 57.62
N ASP A 726 25.80 7.49 57.35
CA ASP A 726 26.01 8.35 56.16
C ASP A 726 25.74 7.68 54.79
N THR A 727 25.64 6.35 54.76
CA THR A 727 25.50 5.50 53.58
C THR A 727 24.08 4.95 53.38
N PHE A 728 23.19 5.21 54.33
CA PHE A 728 21.76 4.88 54.34
C PHE A 728 20.88 6.05 54.80
N ASP A 729 21.50 7.21 55.05
CA ASP A 729 20.89 8.42 55.60
C ASP A 729 20.63 9.43 54.49
N ASN A 730 19.36 9.69 54.19
CA ASN A 730 18.94 10.65 53.18
C ASN A 730 19.03 12.11 53.65
N CYS A 731 19.23 12.40 54.94
CA CYS A 731 19.39 13.75 55.46
C CYS A 731 20.70 13.98 56.23
N LEU A 732 21.82 13.42 55.75
CA LEU A 732 23.27 13.59 56.04
C LEU A 732 23.84 14.59 57.08
N ASP A 733 23.13 15.65 57.48
CA ASP A 733 23.49 16.64 58.50
C ASP A 733 22.28 17.05 59.43
N ILE A 734 21.13 16.35 59.38
CA ILE A 734 19.83 16.68 60.05
C ILE A 734 19.06 15.44 60.56
N GLU A 735 18.99 15.24 61.89
CA GLU A 735 18.38 14.07 62.58
C GLU A 735 16.95 13.68 62.11
N ASN A 736 16.80 12.65 61.26
CA ASN A 736 15.52 12.14 60.71
C ASN A 736 15.37 10.59 60.77
N THR A 737 15.28 10.00 61.97
CA THR A 737 15.26 8.53 62.19
C THR A 737 14.05 7.77 61.63
N ASP A 738 13.10 8.48 61.04
CA ASP A 738 11.99 7.96 60.25
C ASP A 738 12.49 7.52 58.85
N GLN A 739 13.45 8.27 58.27
CA GLN A 739 13.90 8.22 56.88
C GLN A 739 12.72 8.29 55.90
N ASP A 740 11.73 9.12 56.24
CA ASP A 740 10.66 9.48 55.31
C ASP A 740 11.29 10.24 54.13
N ASN A 741 10.91 9.80 52.92
CA ASN A 741 11.21 10.41 51.63
C ASN A 741 9.95 10.23 50.79
N TYR A 742 9.28 11.32 50.46
CA TYR A 742 8.00 11.26 49.78
C TYR A 742 8.17 11.09 48.26
N ASP A 743 8.93 11.92 47.55
CA ASP A 743 9.12 11.80 46.09
C ASP A 743 9.98 10.58 45.67
N ASN A 744 10.97 10.20 46.49
CA ASN A 744 12.02 9.18 46.33
C ASN A 744 13.32 9.64 45.62
N ASP A 745 13.74 10.91 45.80
CA ASP A 745 15.05 11.42 45.36
C ASP A 745 16.23 11.05 46.32
N MET A 746 17.35 11.78 46.29
CA MET A 746 18.52 11.63 47.16
C MET A 746 18.47 12.36 48.52
N TYR A 747 17.41 13.10 48.83
CA TYR A 747 17.12 13.80 50.10
C TYR A 747 15.87 13.19 50.78
N GLY A 748 15.11 13.98 51.55
CA GLY A 748 13.82 13.59 52.11
C GLY A 748 13.22 14.63 53.05
N ASP A 749 12.04 14.30 53.60
CA ASP A 749 11.00 15.15 54.24
C ASP A 749 11.44 16.13 55.37
N LEU A 750 12.72 16.19 55.71
CA LEU A 750 13.29 17.09 56.73
C LEU A 750 14.56 17.84 56.27
N CYS A 751 15.01 17.61 55.04
CA CYS A 751 16.17 18.26 54.43
C CYS A 751 16.00 18.65 52.96
N ASP A 752 14.92 18.23 52.30
CA ASP A 752 14.45 18.86 51.06
C ASP A 752 13.72 20.19 51.33
N ASP A 753 13.49 20.97 50.27
CA ASP A 753 12.65 22.16 50.22
C ASP A 753 11.50 21.99 49.16
N ASP A 754 11.34 20.80 48.55
CA ASP A 754 10.42 20.43 47.45
C ASP A 754 9.95 18.96 47.64
N ASP A 755 9.05 18.72 48.60
CA ASP A 755 8.83 17.36 49.16
C ASP A 755 8.16 16.33 48.21
N ASP A 756 7.59 16.71 47.07
CA ASP A 756 7.02 15.79 46.07
C ASP A 756 7.61 15.85 44.65
N GLY A 757 8.53 16.79 44.41
CA GLY A 757 9.38 16.83 43.22
C GLY A 757 8.72 17.41 41.96
N ASP A 758 7.67 18.21 42.09
CA ASP A 758 7.03 18.91 40.96
C ASP A 758 7.82 20.13 40.47
N GLY A 759 8.63 20.76 41.35
CA GLY A 759 9.43 21.96 41.08
C GLY A 759 8.98 23.24 41.80
N VAL A 760 7.92 23.21 42.60
CA VAL A 760 7.42 24.33 43.45
C VAL A 760 7.76 24.04 44.92
N LEU A 761 8.58 24.92 45.50
CA LEU A 761 9.04 24.77 46.87
C LEU A 761 7.89 24.79 47.90
N ASP A 762 7.98 23.91 48.91
CA ASP A 762 7.11 23.73 50.10
C ASP A 762 6.57 25.01 50.76
N GLU A 763 7.31 26.13 50.68
CA GLU A 763 6.89 27.42 51.27
C GLU A 763 5.92 28.24 50.39
N ASN A 764 5.67 27.81 49.15
CA ASN A 764 4.80 28.45 48.17
C ASN A 764 3.69 27.52 47.64
N ASP A 765 3.81 26.21 47.83
CA ASP A 765 2.84 25.20 47.41
C ASP A 765 1.67 25.02 48.41
N SER A 766 0.46 24.82 47.90
CA SER A 766 -0.75 24.41 48.63
C SER A 766 -0.84 22.91 48.89
N CYS A 767 -0.21 22.09 48.05
CA CYS A 767 -0.19 20.64 48.04
C CYS A 767 1.15 19.93 48.41
N PRO A 768 2.01 20.35 49.39
CA PRO A 768 3.41 19.85 49.55
C PRO A 768 3.71 18.35 49.71
N LYS A 769 2.70 17.48 49.64
CA LYS A 769 2.82 16.02 49.50
C LYS A 769 1.71 15.51 48.57
N GLY A 770 1.66 16.03 47.35
CA GLY A 770 0.69 15.73 46.31
C GLY A 770 1.04 14.50 45.46
N ASN A 771 0.63 14.50 44.20
CA ASN A 771 1.01 13.51 43.20
C ASN A 771 2.39 13.82 42.60
N LYS A 772 3.07 12.76 42.14
CA LYS A 772 4.46 12.83 41.66
C LYS A 772 4.54 12.61 40.15
N GLY A 773 5.57 13.17 39.52
CA GLY A 773 5.88 12.92 38.11
C GLY A 773 4.97 13.67 37.13
N TRP A 774 4.37 14.77 37.58
CA TRP A 774 3.80 15.81 36.73
C TRP A 774 4.71 17.05 36.80
N THR A 775 4.26 18.19 36.27
CA THR A 775 4.99 19.46 36.36
C THR A 775 3.98 20.60 36.30
N PRO A 776 4.10 21.65 37.14
CA PRO A 776 3.20 22.77 37.17
C PRO A 776 3.42 23.66 35.95
N THR A 777 2.36 23.85 35.16
CA THR A 777 2.33 24.66 33.94
C THR A 777 0.95 25.27 33.80
N LEU A 778 0.78 26.31 32.97
CA LEU A 778 -0.51 26.96 32.69
C LEU A 778 -1.55 26.07 31.95
N LEU A 779 -1.38 24.74 31.97
CA LEU A 779 -2.25 23.68 31.44
C LEU A 779 -2.37 22.47 32.40
N THR A 780 -1.79 22.56 33.61
CA THR A 780 -1.71 21.49 34.63
C THR A 780 -1.71 22.00 36.08
N ASP A 781 -1.34 23.26 36.30
CA ASP A 781 -1.46 24.05 37.53
C ASP A 781 -1.93 25.43 37.04
N TYR A 782 -3.25 25.62 36.98
CA TYR A 782 -3.81 26.80 36.32
C TYR A 782 -3.65 28.06 37.18
N ASP A 783 -4.12 28.10 38.43
CA ASP A 783 -3.97 29.29 39.29
C ASP A 783 -2.51 29.62 39.70
N ASN A 784 -1.62 28.62 39.64
CA ASN A 784 -0.21 28.65 40.04
C ASN A 784 0.03 28.51 41.56
N ASP A 785 -0.74 27.68 42.27
CA ASP A 785 -0.52 27.35 43.69
C ASP A 785 0.17 26.01 43.99
N GLY A 786 0.45 25.19 42.97
CA GLY A 786 1.21 23.93 43.09
C GLY A 786 0.36 22.66 43.27
N CYS A 787 -0.97 22.77 43.39
CA CYS A 787 -1.86 21.61 43.29
C CYS A 787 -2.08 21.16 41.83
N TRP A 788 -2.21 19.85 41.57
CA TRP A 788 -2.51 19.34 40.22
C TRP A 788 -4.01 19.46 39.88
N ASP A 789 -4.35 20.32 38.91
CA ASP A 789 -5.71 20.57 38.36
C ASP A 789 -6.56 19.28 38.26
N PHE A 790 -5.94 18.20 37.75
CA PHE A 790 -6.66 16.98 37.40
C PHE A 790 -7.22 16.18 38.59
N SER A 791 -6.68 16.37 39.80
CA SER A 791 -6.99 15.45 40.92
C SER A 791 -6.73 15.93 42.35
N GLU A 792 -6.11 17.09 42.55
CA GLU A 792 -5.72 17.56 43.89
C GLU A 792 -6.23 18.95 44.22
N ASP A 793 -6.22 19.86 43.24
CA ASP A 793 -7.18 20.96 43.26
C ASP A 793 -8.58 20.47 42.81
N LEU A 794 -9.57 21.32 43.04
CA LEU A 794 -10.98 21.19 42.69
C LEU A 794 -11.59 22.57 42.37
N ASP A 795 -10.78 23.59 42.10
CA ASP A 795 -11.13 25.02 42.05
C ASP A 795 -10.14 25.74 41.09
N ASP A 796 -9.90 25.19 39.88
CA ASP A 796 -8.69 25.40 39.04
C ASP A 796 -8.17 26.87 38.88
N ASP A 797 -9.00 27.91 39.00
CA ASP A 797 -8.58 29.32 38.93
C ASP A 797 -8.68 30.13 40.25
N ASN A 798 -9.15 29.48 41.32
CA ASN A 798 -9.28 29.99 42.69
C ASN A 798 -10.28 31.16 42.82
N ASP A 799 -11.35 31.12 42.04
CA ASP A 799 -12.58 31.90 42.20
C ASP A 799 -13.40 31.50 43.45
N GLY A 800 -13.41 30.21 43.81
CA GLY A 800 -14.21 29.66 44.91
C GLY A 800 -15.48 28.91 44.49
N VAL A 801 -15.73 28.73 43.19
CA VAL A 801 -16.64 27.74 42.62
C VAL A 801 -15.82 26.51 42.21
N ASN A 802 -16.08 25.37 42.87
CA ASN A 802 -15.42 24.14 42.49
C ASN A 802 -15.85 23.69 41.10
N ASP A 803 -14.93 23.32 40.21
CA ASP A 803 -15.23 22.98 38.80
C ASP A 803 -16.19 21.80 38.62
N ARG A 804 -16.23 20.86 39.57
CA ARG A 804 -17.17 19.72 39.54
C ARG A 804 -17.84 19.40 40.87
N ASP A 805 -19.11 19.03 40.77
CA ASP A 805 -19.86 18.48 41.90
C ASP A 805 -19.49 17.02 42.19
N VAL A 806 -19.90 16.52 43.36
CA VAL A 806 -19.67 15.12 43.81
C VAL A 806 -20.36 14.04 42.95
N ASN A 807 -21.05 14.41 41.88
CA ASN A 807 -21.67 13.54 40.88
C ASN A 807 -21.00 13.68 39.49
N GLY A 808 -20.02 14.58 39.32
CA GLY A 808 -19.30 14.86 38.08
C GLY A 808 -19.96 15.91 37.18
N ASN A 809 -21.01 16.59 37.64
CA ASN A 809 -21.59 17.73 36.92
C ASN A 809 -20.56 18.86 36.88
N VAL A 810 -20.49 19.59 35.76
CA VAL A 810 -19.78 20.88 35.71
C VAL A 810 -20.49 21.84 36.67
N LEU A 811 -19.69 22.62 37.40
CA LEU A 811 -20.12 23.68 38.31
C LEU A 811 -19.40 25.01 38.00
N ASP A 812 -18.16 24.94 37.52
CA ASP A 812 -17.46 26.06 36.86
C ASP A 812 -17.38 25.80 35.34
N GLY A 813 -17.91 26.71 34.52
CA GLY A 813 -17.81 26.69 33.06
C GLY A 813 -16.46 27.18 32.50
N CYS A 814 -15.73 27.98 33.28
CA CYS A 814 -14.55 28.74 32.87
C CYS A 814 -13.20 28.22 33.42
N SER A 815 -13.18 27.48 34.54
CA SER A 815 -12.01 26.97 35.31
C SER A 815 -10.64 27.02 34.61
N ALA A 816 -10.42 26.17 33.58
CA ALA A 816 -9.14 26.03 32.88
C ALA A 816 -9.15 26.55 31.43
N SER A 817 -10.07 27.44 31.07
CA SER A 817 -10.22 27.95 29.70
C SER A 817 -9.15 28.99 29.28
N ILE A 818 -8.84 29.06 27.98
CA ILE A 818 -7.83 29.99 27.44
C ILE A 818 -8.41 31.42 27.37
N GLY A 819 -8.48 32.06 28.53
CA GLY A 819 -9.01 33.40 28.72
C GLY A 819 -9.30 33.77 30.18
N SER A 820 -9.53 32.76 31.04
CA SER A 820 -10.18 32.94 32.33
C SER A 820 -9.39 33.81 33.31
N GLN A 821 -10.08 34.64 34.10
CA GLN A 821 -9.45 35.48 35.12
C GLN A 821 -9.29 34.68 36.40
N LYS A 822 -8.09 34.66 36.97
CA LYS A 822 -7.78 33.87 38.17
C LYS A 822 -7.92 34.70 39.44
N ASN A 823 -8.16 34.05 40.57
CA ASN A 823 -8.11 34.62 41.92
C ASN A 823 -9.09 35.81 42.09
N TRP A 824 -10.31 35.70 41.55
CA TRP A 824 -11.44 36.59 41.85
C TRP A 824 -12.35 35.96 42.92
N ILE A 825 -13.66 36.27 42.92
CA ILE A 825 -14.65 35.63 43.80
C ILE A 825 -16.06 35.72 43.16
N SER A 826 -16.64 34.57 42.82
CA SER A 826 -18.02 34.37 42.40
C SER A 826 -19.00 34.94 43.43
N ASN A 827 -19.99 35.66 42.95
CA ASN A 827 -21.16 36.07 43.74
C ASN A 827 -22.23 36.71 42.84
N GLU A 828 -23.46 36.78 43.38
CA GLU A 828 -24.72 37.37 42.88
C GLU A 828 -24.67 38.81 42.26
N THR A 829 -23.50 39.38 41.93
CA THR A 829 -23.32 40.70 41.31
C THR A 829 -22.14 40.80 40.30
N ASN A 830 -21.46 39.71 39.99
CA ASN A 830 -20.43 39.60 38.93
C ASN A 830 -20.25 38.14 38.45
N ASP A 831 -21.32 37.36 38.64
CA ASP A 831 -21.54 35.96 38.30
C ASP A 831 -23.04 35.78 38.60
N ILE A 832 -23.87 36.07 37.59
CA ILE A 832 -25.33 36.20 37.73
C ILE A 832 -26.02 34.84 37.54
N ASP A 833 -25.66 34.13 36.49
CA ASP A 833 -26.09 32.75 36.23
C ASP A 833 -25.50 31.75 37.25
N GLY A 834 -24.41 32.04 37.96
CA GLY A 834 -23.83 31.17 38.98
C GLY A 834 -23.13 29.92 38.45
N ASP A 835 -22.56 29.96 37.24
CA ASP A 835 -21.76 28.89 36.63
C ASP A 835 -20.24 29.07 36.75
N GLY A 836 -19.75 30.08 37.48
CA GLY A 836 -18.31 30.30 37.68
C GLY A 836 -17.62 31.13 36.60
N CYS A 837 -18.30 31.52 35.52
CA CYS A 837 -17.76 32.53 34.58
C CYS A 837 -17.98 33.98 35.07
N LEU A 838 -17.04 34.87 34.75
CA LEU A 838 -17.13 36.30 35.10
C LEU A 838 -17.91 37.09 34.03
N ASP A 839 -19.14 37.54 34.37
CA ASP A 839 -20.04 38.40 33.57
C ASP A 839 -19.27 39.33 32.60
N SER A 840 -18.34 40.10 33.18
CA SER A 840 -17.76 41.26 32.52
C SER A 840 -16.62 40.98 31.53
N PHE A 841 -16.23 39.71 31.33
CA PHE A 841 -15.02 39.37 30.57
C PHE A 841 -14.91 37.95 29.99
N GLU A 842 -15.63 36.97 30.53
CA GLU A 842 -15.44 35.55 30.25
C GLU A 842 -16.69 34.86 29.75
N ASP A 843 -17.85 35.26 30.27
CA ASP A 843 -19.14 34.91 29.71
C ASP A 843 -19.52 35.88 28.55
N ASP A 844 -20.44 35.42 27.69
CA ASP A 844 -21.16 36.20 26.68
C ASP A 844 -22.71 35.98 26.83
N ASP A 845 -23.23 35.29 27.86
CA ASP A 845 -24.64 34.88 28.12
C ASP A 845 -24.98 35.02 29.63
N ASP A 846 -24.87 36.25 30.20
CA ASP A 846 -24.81 36.63 31.65
C ASP A 846 -25.87 35.96 32.58
N ASP A 847 -26.97 35.40 32.07
CA ASP A 847 -28.07 34.79 32.84
C ASP A 847 -28.38 33.31 32.45
N ALA A 848 -27.68 32.79 31.44
CA ALA A 848 -27.74 31.46 30.87
C ALA A 848 -29.15 30.98 30.45
N ASP A 849 -29.98 31.87 29.90
CA ASP A 849 -31.19 31.46 29.18
C ASP A 849 -30.88 30.73 27.85
N GLY A 850 -29.71 31.01 27.25
CA GLY A 850 -29.26 30.49 25.95
C GLY A 850 -29.17 31.53 24.82
N LEU A 851 -29.20 32.84 25.11
CA LEU A 851 -29.03 33.95 24.18
C LEU A 851 -27.92 34.90 24.66
N ASN A 852 -26.98 35.21 23.75
CA ASN A 852 -25.85 36.07 24.10
C ASN A 852 -26.23 37.56 24.28
N ASP A 853 -25.58 38.24 25.22
CA ASP A 853 -25.66 39.68 25.59
C ASP A 853 -25.86 40.68 24.43
N ASP A 854 -25.18 40.43 23.30
CA ASP A 854 -25.13 41.33 22.14
C ASP A 854 -26.29 41.05 21.13
N GLU A 855 -27.07 39.97 21.35
CA GLU A 855 -28.30 39.62 20.62
C GLU A 855 -29.58 39.59 21.50
N ASP A 856 -29.47 39.53 22.84
CA ASP A 856 -30.57 39.60 23.83
C ASP A 856 -31.01 41.05 24.20
N ALA A 857 -32.27 41.21 24.61
CA ALA A 857 -32.88 42.44 25.10
C ALA A 857 -32.90 42.58 26.65
N CYS A 858 -32.78 41.48 27.39
CA CYS A 858 -32.75 41.39 28.85
C CYS A 858 -31.44 40.79 29.47
N PRO A 859 -30.19 41.22 29.12
CA PRO A 859 -28.95 40.48 29.46
C PRO A 859 -28.55 40.28 30.93
N GLN A 860 -29.42 40.52 31.90
CA GLN A 860 -29.23 40.23 33.33
C GLN A 860 -30.59 39.90 33.97
N GLY A 861 -31.28 38.88 33.44
CA GLY A 861 -32.69 38.52 33.71
C GLY A 861 -32.93 37.64 34.96
N GLU A 862 -34.15 37.08 35.08
CA GLU A 862 -34.53 36.16 36.16
C GLU A 862 -34.05 34.73 35.85
N VAL A 863 -32.85 34.41 36.34
CA VAL A 863 -32.24 33.06 36.37
C VAL A 863 -33.13 32.05 37.13
N ILE A 864 -34.14 31.52 36.45
CA ILE A 864 -35.12 30.58 37.02
C ILE A 864 -34.52 29.18 37.08
N ARG A 865 -34.09 28.75 38.28
CA ARG A 865 -33.58 27.39 38.51
C ARG A 865 -34.67 26.40 38.91
N THR A 866 -34.54 25.16 38.43
CA THR A 866 -35.35 24.02 38.83
C THR A 866 -35.06 23.57 40.28
N ASN A 867 -35.90 22.70 40.85
CA ASN A 867 -35.67 22.17 42.21
C ASN A 867 -34.39 21.32 42.34
N ASP A 868 -33.82 20.91 41.21
CA ASP A 868 -32.63 20.05 41.12
C ASP A 868 -31.39 20.85 40.66
N GLY A 869 -31.45 22.20 40.68
CA GLY A 869 -30.32 23.11 40.46
C GLY A 869 -30.24 23.72 39.04
N LEU A 870 -30.54 22.92 38.02
CA LEU A 870 -30.43 23.32 36.60
C LEU A 870 -31.27 24.56 36.27
N ILE A 871 -30.69 25.52 35.53
CA ILE A 871 -31.36 26.70 34.97
C ILE A 871 -32.42 26.26 33.94
N VAL A 872 -33.49 27.06 33.80
CA VAL A 872 -34.56 26.82 32.81
C VAL A 872 -34.29 27.71 31.59
N PRO A 873 -33.68 27.15 30.52
CA PRO A 873 -33.43 27.92 29.30
C PRO A 873 -34.74 28.36 28.67
N ILE A 874 -34.66 29.39 27.84
CA ILE A 874 -35.82 29.98 27.18
C ILE A 874 -36.33 29.12 26.01
N ASP A 875 -37.65 29.00 25.88
CA ASP A 875 -38.31 28.48 24.68
C ASP A 875 -39.64 29.20 24.38
N ILE A 876 -40.20 28.89 23.19
CA ILE A 876 -41.49 29.37 22.63
C ILE A 876 -42.76 29.07 23.48
N SER A 877 -42.61 28.86 24.78
CA SER A 877 -43.68 28.74 25.77
C SER A 877 -43.45 29.56 27.04
N ASN A 878 -42.38 30.35 27.11
CA ASN A 878 -42.11 31.36 28.14
C ASN A 878 -41.30 32.60 27.67
N ASP A 879 -40.92 32.63 26.39
CA ASP A 879 -40.56 33.79 25.57
C ASP A 879 -41.28 33.55 24.23
N MET A 880 -42.09 34.49 23.77
CA MET A 880 -42.97 34.32 22.62
C MET A 880 -42.49 34.98 21.31
N ASP A 881 -41.61 35.97 21.39
CA ASP A 881 -41.04 36.69 20.22
C ASP A 881 -39.58 36.29 19.91
N LEU A 882 -38.87 35.75 20.91
CA LEU A 882 -37.48 35.32 20.95
C LEU A 882 -36.44 36.45 20.99
N ASP A 883 -36.66 37.45 21.86
CA ASP A 883 -35.69 38.48 22.23
C ASP A 883 -34.97 38.26 23.58
N GLY A 884 -35.33 37.23 24.35
CA GLY A 884 -34.73 36.85 25.65
C GLY A 884 -35.46 37.39 26.88
N CYS A 885 -36.26 38.44 26.75
CA CYS A 885 -37.13 38.87 27.85
C CYS A 885 -38.30 37.89 28.04
N ARG A 886 -38.49 37.35 29.26
CA ARG A 886 -39.61 36.41 29.54
C ARG A 886 -40.96 37.13 29.69
N ASP A 887 -41.93 36.76 28.84
CA ASP A 887 -43.35 37.20 28.80
C ASP A 887 -43.92 37.56 30.20
N GLY A 888 -43.81 36.60 31.12
CA GLY A 888 -44.58 36.61 32.36
C GLY A 888 -44.01 37.48 33.49
N ALA A 889 -42.85 38.12 33.29
CA ALA A 889 -42.06 38.69 34.36
C ALA A 889 -41.25 39.95 33.99
N GLU A 890 -40.65 39.99 32.80
CA GLU A 890 -39.56 40.93 32.50
C GLU A 890 -39.74 41.69 31.18
N ASP A 891 -40.43 41.10 30.20
CA ASP A 891 -41.02 41.87 29.11
C ASP A 891 -42.30 42.62 29.54
N ASP A 892 -42.73 43.58 28.73
CA ASP A 892 -44.00 44.29 28.77
C ASP A 892 -44.71 44.25 27.36
N ASP A 893 -44.23 43.51 26.34
CA ASP A 893 -44.63 43.55 24.90
C ASP A 893 -44.64 42.15 24.19
N ASP A 894 -45.18 41.11 24.85
CA ASP A 894 -45.13 39.62 24.64
C ASP A 894 -44.92 39.04 23.20
N ASP A 895 -45.16 39.77 22.11
CA ASP A 895 -45.01 39.29 20.73
C ASP A 895 -44.16 40.18 19.79
N GLY A 896 -43.58 41.27 20.27
CA GLY A 896 -42.61 42.10 19.53
C GLY A 896 -43.19 43.01 18.44
N ASP A 897 -44.51 43.23 18.38
CA ASP A 897 -45.15 44.16 17.41
C ASP A 897 -44.91 45.65 17.77
N GLY A 898 -44.72 45.94 19.07
CA GLY A 898 -44.41 47.27 19.61
C GLY A 898 -45.60 47.95 20.30
N VAL A 899 -46.46 47.16 20.97
CA VAL A 899 -47.75 47.56 21.57
C VAL A 899 -47.95 46.86 22.93
N LEU A 900 -47.13 47.24 23.91
CA LEU A 900 -47.16 46.76 25.31
C LEU A 900 -48.51 46.22 25.86
N ASP A 901 -48.51 45.08 26.55
CA ASP A 901 -49.68 44.24 26.86
C ASP A 901 -50.80 44.92 27.66
N GLU A 902 -50.50 45.96 28.47
CA GLU A 902 -51.54 46.75 29.15
C GLU A 902 -52.49 47.43 28.15
N PHE A 903 -52.09 47.51 26.87
CA PHE A 903 -52.80 48.18 25.79
C PHE A 903 -53.23 47.24 24.65
N ASP A 904 -52.79 45.99 24.64
CA ASP A 904 -53.11 45.02 23.61
C ASP A 904 -54.36 44.15 23.90
N LEU A 905 -54.88 43.46 22.88
CA LEU A 905 -56.00 42.51 22.98
C LEU A 905 -55.68 41.14 22.36
N CYS A 906 -54.51 40.99 21.74
CA CYS A 906 -53.91 39.77 21.23
C CYS A 906 -52.40 39.62 21.59
N PRO A 907 -51.92 39.84 22.84
CA PRO A 907 -50.47 39.85 23.16
C PRO A 907 -49.64 38.63 22.73
N GLU A 908 -50.30 37.48 22.47
CA GLU A 908 -49.64 36.25 22.02
C GLU A 908 -49.47 36.16 20.47
N LEU A 909 -49.64 37.24 19.67
CA LEU A 909 -49.92 37.17 18.21
C LEU A 909 -49.49 38.38 17.34
N TRP A 910 -48.18 38.56 17.15
CA TRP A 910 -47.52 39.63 16.36
C TRP A 910 -48.30 40.13 15.14
N THR A 911 -48.59 41.43 15.08
CA THR A 911 -49.36 42.05 13.99
C THR A 911 -48.65 43.24 13.33
N GLU A 912 -48.37 43.16 12.01
CA GLU A 912 -47.93 44.37 11.28
C GLU A 912 -48.95 45.53 11.48
N THR A 913 -48.51 46.66 12.06
CA THR A 913 -49.27 47.91 12.31
C THR A 913 -49.92 48.59 11.09
N LEU A 914 -49.96 47.92 9.93
CA LEU A 914 -50.73 48.25 8.73
C LEU A 914 -52.04 47.43 8.60
N ASN A 915 -52.16 46.31 9.32
CA ASN A 915 -53.28 45.37 9.30
C ASN A 915 -54.19 45.53 10.52
N ASP A 916 -53.63 45.78 11.71
CA ASP A 916 -54.35 46.39 12.84
C ASP A 916 -54.84 47.79 12.43
N LEU A 917 -56.17 47.97 12.39
CA LEU A 917 -56.79 49.17 11.82
C LEU A 917 -57.46 50.10 12.85
N ASP A 918 -57.81 49.62 14.04
CA ASP A 918 -58.33 50.44 15.14
C ASP A 918 -57.40 50.58 16.36
N LYS A 919 -56.20 50.00 16.29
CA LYS A 919 -55.10 50.07 17.27
C LYS A 919 -55.41 49.26 18.52
N ASP A 920 -55.63 47.97 18.25
CA ASP A 920 -56.17 46.92 19.15
C ASP A 920 -55.28 45.66 19.19
N GLY A 921 -54.14 45.63 18.49
CA GLY A 921 -53.16 44.53 18.50
C GLY A 921 -53.44 43.37 17.55
N CYS A 922 -54.69 43.18 17.17
CA CYS A 922 -55.10 42.00 16.43
C CYS A 922 -55.22 42.26 14.91
N ASP A 923 -54.72 41.36 14.05
CA ASP A 923 -55.01 41.40 12.60
C ASP A 923 -56.53 41.36 12.28
N ASP A 924 -57.03 42.51 11.83
CA ASP A 924 -58.43 42.76 11.45
C ASP A 924 -58.83 41.95 10.20
N ALA A 925 -57.88 41.48 9.39
CA ALA A 925 -58.14 40.67 8.20
C ALA A 925 -58.62 39.24 8.54
N ILE A 926 -58.13 38.64 9.64
CA ILE A 926 -58.54 37.30 10.09
C ILE A 926 -60.03 37.29 10.50
N LYS A 927 -60.52 38.40 11.09
CA LYS A 927 -61.93 38.58 11.49
C LYS A 927 -62.91 38.67 10.28
N ALA A 928 -62.42 38.76 9.03
CA ALA A 928 -63.23 39.09 7.85
C ALA A 928 -63.44 37.96 6.81
N ALA A 929 -62.94 36.74 7.03
CA ALA A 929 -62.84 35.70 5.99
C ALA A 929 -64.06 34.75 5.79
N GLU A 930 -65.16 34.90 6.54
CA GLU A 930 -66.34 34.00 6.48
C GLU A 930 -67.52 34.52 5.61
N ASP A 931 -67.41 34.52 4.27
CA ASP A 931 -68.51 34.16 3.30
C ASP A 931 -68.19 34.58 1.84
N GLU A 932 -67.81 33.64 0.97
CA GLU A 932 -68.18 33.60 -0.47
C GLU A 932 -67.97 32.17 -1.03
N THR A 933 -68.58 31.82 -2.18
CA THR A 933 -68.65 30.41 -2.63
C THR A 933 -67.96 30.10 -3.98
N PHE A 934 -67.15 29.03 -3.95
CA PHE A 934 -66.29 28.48 -5.01
C PHE A 934 -66.83 28.46 -6.47
N PHE A 935 -68.14 28.39 -6.66
CA PHE A 935 -68.71 28.19 -8.00
C PHE A 935 -68.68 29.46 -8.88
N GLU A 936 -68.60 30.65 -8.29
CA GLU A 936 -68.51 31.91 -9.06
C GLU A 936 -67.05 32.18 -9.50
N GLN A 937 -66.07 31.90 -8.64
CA GLN A 937 -64.62 31.95 -8.95
C GLN A 937 -64.24 31.10 -10.19
N LEU A 938 -64.79 29.88 -10.28
CA LEU A 938 -64.56 28.98 -11.41
C LEU A 938 -65.08 29.54 -12.76
N LEU A 939 -66.11 30.39 -12.73
CA LEU A 939 -66.67 31.04 -13.93
C LEU A 939 -65.96 32.35 -14.30
N ALA A 940 -65.29 33.01 -13.35
CA ALA A 940 -64.42 34.16 -13.60
C ALA A 940 -63.13 33.77 -14.36
N GLY A 941 -62.71 32.50 -14.26
CA GLY A 941 -61.52 31.97 -14.94
C GLY A 941 -60.26 32.01 -14.08
N GLU A 942 -60.42 31.95 -12.76
CA GLU A 942 -59.34 32.01 -11.78
C GLU A 942 -58.52 30.71 -11.75
N ILE A 943 -57.20 30.85 -11.53
CA ILE A 943 -56.23 29.77 -11.79
C ILE A 943 -56.32 28.66 -10.72
N THR A 944 -56.57 29.04 -9.47
CA THR A 944 -56.74 28.17 -8.29
C THR A 944 -57.89 27.17 -8.48
N ALA A 945 -59.07 27.66 -8.87
CA ALA A 945 -60.26 26.84 -9.11
C ALA A 945 -60.09 25.84 -10.26
N ILE A 946 -59.26 26.17 -11.26
CA ILE A 946 -58.90 25.26 -12.37
C ILE A 946 -57.91 24.17 -11.89
N GLY A 947 -56.96 24.52 -11.02
CA GLY A 947 -56.01 23.57 -10.42
C GLY A 947 -56.69 22.43 -9.67
N ILE A 948 -57.72 22.75 -8.86
CA ILE A 948 -58.48 21.81 -8.04
C ILE A 948 -59.14 20.67 -8.86
N ILE A 949 -59.41 20.87 -10.16
CA ILE A 949 -59.99 19.84 -11.04
C ILE A 949 -58.91 19.00 -11.74
N LEU A 950 -57.72 19.54 -11.98
CA LEU A 950 -56.60 18.83 -12.61
C LEU A 950 -55.80 17.95 -11.64
N ILE A 951 -55.60 18.42 -10.41
CA ILE A 951 -54.83 17.72 -9.37
C ILE A 951 -55.34 16.27 -9.13
N PRO A 952 -56.65 15.98 -9.00
CA PRO A 952 -57.14 14.60 -8.82
C PRO A 952 -56.84 13.66 -10.00
N ILE A 953 -56.78 14.18 -11.22
CA ILE A 953 -56.55 13.36 -12.43
C ILE A 953 -55.05 13.02 -12.57
N VAL A 954 -54.17 13.97 -12.27
CA VAL A 954 -52.72 13.72 -12.18
C VAL A 954 -52.42 12.76 -11.02
N LEU A 955 -53.06 12.96 -9.85
CA LEU A 955 -52.95 12.04 -8.71
C LEU A 955 -53.36 10.62 -9.06
N LEU A 956 -54.44 10.39 -9.82
CA LEU A 956 -54.85 9.03 -10.21
C LEU A 956 -53.81 8.33 -11.11
N LEU A 957 -53.11 9.06 -11.99
CA LEU A 957 -52.02 8.50 -12.81
C LEU A 957 -50.76 8.23 -11.97
N VAL A 958 -50.38 9.16 -11.10
CA VAL A 958 -49.25 9.00 -10.17
C VAL A 958 -49.49 7.88 -9.16
N VAL A 959 -50.73 7.70 -8.67
CA VAL A 959 -51.15 6.56 -7.84
C VAL A 959 -51.12 5.25 -8.63
N GLY A 960 -51.43 5.28 -9.93
CA GLY A 960 -51.26 4.12 -10.82
C GLY A 960 -49.81 3.61 -10.85
N GLN A 961 -48.82 4.49 -11.05
CA GLN A 961 -47.40 4.10 -11.01
C GLN A 961 -46.91 3.82 -9.58
N ARG A 962 -47.32 4.62 -8.57
CA ARG A 962 -46.94 4.39 -7.16
C ARG A 962 -47.46 3.07 -6.63
N THR A 963 -48.68 2.61 -6.96
CA THR A 963 -49.21 1.34 -6.42
C THR A 963 -48.40 0.11 -6.86
N LEU A 964 -47.79 0.15 -8.05
CA LEU A 964 -46.93 -0.92 -8.55
C LEU A 964 -45.53 -0.91 -7.88
N ILE A 965 -45.02 0.28 -7.52
CA ILE A 965 -43.74 0.42 -6.80
C ILE A 965 -43.89 0.17 -5.28
N LEU A 966 -44.97 0.66 -4.67
CA LEU A 966 -45.24 0.55 -3.22
C LEU A 966 -45.50 -0.91 -2.78
N THR A 967 -46.11 -1.73 -3.65
CA THR A 967 -46.32 -3.16 -3.37
C THR A 967 -45.02 -3.97 -3.37
N GLY A 968 -43.97 -3.50 -4.05
CA GLY A 968 -42.60 -4.02 -3.89
C GLY A 968 -41.93 -3.54 -2.60
N ARG A 969 -41.83 -2.20 -2.42
CA ARG A 969 -41.10 -1.60 -1.29
C ARG A 969 -41.68 -1.96 0.08
N GLY A 970 -43.01 -1.95 0.22
CA GLY A 970 -43.67 -2.36 1.48
C GLY A 970 -43.45 -3.83 1.84
N LYS A 971 -43.23 -4.69 0.84
CA LYS A 971 -42.94 -6.12 1.04
C LYS A 971 -41.50 -6.35 1.51
N GLN A 972 -40.54 -5.56 1.03
CA GLN A 972 -39.17 -5.61 1.53
C GLN A 972 -39.05 -4.99 2.93
N LYS A 973 -39.68 -3.82 3.22
CA LYS A 973 -39.72 -3.31 4.61
C LYS A 973 -40.30 -4.37 5.54
N LYS A 974 -41.44 -4.98 5.20
CA LYS A 974 -42.04 -6.02 6.06
C LYS A 974 -41.10 -7.22 6.24
N LYS A 975 -40.45 -7.72 5.18
CA LYS A 975 -39.45 -8.79 5.31
C LYS A 975 -38.31 -8.39 6.26
N MET A 976 -37.91 -7.12 6.27
CA MET A 976 -36.89 -6.60 7.17
C MET A 976 -37.35 -6.53 8.62
N MET A 977 -38.53 -5.97 8.89
CA MET A 977 -39.10 -5.98 10.25
C MET A 977 -39.37 -7.40 10.74
N ASP A 978 -39.80 -8.32 9.85
CA ASP A 978 -39.98 -9.74 10.17
C ASP A 978 -38.62 -10.41 10.50
N ILE A 979 -37.48 -9.94 9.98
CA ILE A 979 -36.12 -10.38 10.35
C ILE A 979 -35.70 -9.77 11.68
N VAL A 980 -35.81 -8.45 11.85
CA VAL A 980 -35.48 -7.71 13.09
C VAL A 980 -36.26 -8.28 14.27
N ALA A 981 -37.58 -8.47 14.14
CA ALA A 981 -38.43 -9.07 15.17
C ALA A 981 -38.16 -10.57 15.43
N SER A 982 -37.39 -11.24 14.55
CA SER A 982 -36.95 -12.63 14.74
C SER A 982 -35.55 -12.75 15.34
N ALA A 983 -34.81 -11.64 15.47
CA ALA A 983 -33.47 -11.63 16.04
C ALA A 983 -33.52 -11.98 17.54
N THR A 984 -32.65 -12.91 17.95
CA THR A 984 -32.55 -13.38 19.34
C THR A 984 -31.19 -13.11 20.00
N ASN A 985 -30.34 -12.27 19.39
CA ASN A 985 -29.11 -11.73 19.97
C ASN A 985 -28.62 -10.47 19.20
N PRO A 986 -27.74 -9.63 19.79
CA PRO A 986 -27.24 -8.41 19.16
C PRO A 986 -26.58 -8.63 17.80
N LEU A 987 -25.80 -9.71 17.64
CA LEU A 987 -25.13 -10.04 16.37
C LEU A 987 -26.10 -10.24 15.18
N GLN A 988 -27.33 -10.69 15.44
CA GLN A 988 -28.38 -10.77 14.41
C GLN A 988 -28.98 -9.40 14.06
N LEU A 989 -29.09 -8.49 15.04
CA LEU A 989 -29.49 -7.10 14.80
C LEU A 989 -28.41 -6.33 14.01
N ARG A 990 -27.12 -6.46 14.36
CA ARG A 990 -25.99 -5.85 13.62
C ARG A 990 -25.95 -6.32 12.15
N ARG A 991 -26.21 -7.62 11.90
CA ARG A 991 -26.37 -8.16 10.53
C ARG A 991 -27.63 -7.64 9.81
N ALA A 992 -28.73 -7.40 10.53
CA ALA A 992 -29.93 -6.78 9.95
C ALA A 992 -29.70 -5.30 9.58
N ALA A 993 -28.91 -4.56 10.37
CA ALA A 993 -28.53 -3.17 10.08
C ALA A 993 -27.70 -3.08 8.80
N ASN A 994 -26.60 -3.84 8.68
CA ASN A 994 -25.76 -3.84 7.46
C ASN A 994 -26.54 -4.28 6.20
N GLN A 995 -27.50 -5.21 6.37
CA GLN A 995 -28.40 -5.61 5.28
C GLN A 995 -29.49 -4.54 4.98
N ALA A 996 -29.79 -3.63 5.91
CA ALA A 996 -30.66 -2.48 5.65
C ALA A 996 -29.92 -1.37 4.90
N THR A 997 -28.66 -1.10 5.26
CA THR A 997 -27.80 -0.09 4.60
C THR A 997 -27.59 -0.44 3.13
N SER A 998 -27.17 -1.67 2.82
CA SER A 998 -27.01 -2.14 1.43
C SER A 998 -28.31 -2.16 0.61
N LEU A 999 -29.48 -2.32 1.24
CA LEU A 999 -30.79 -2.16 0.58
C LEU A 999 -31.20 -0.69 0.37
N PHE A 1000 -30.65 0.24 1.15
CA PHE A 1000 -30.84 1.68 1.01
C PHE A 1000 -29.92 2.27 -0.06
N GLU A 1001 -28.63 1.90 -0.07
CA GLU A 1001 -27.64 2.23 -1.10
C GLU A 1001 -28.08 1.75 -2.49
N ALA A 1002 -28.58 0.52 -2.59
CA ALA A 1002 -29.17 -0.02 -3.82
C ALA A 1002 -30.52 0.65 -4.21
N GLY A 1003 -30.98 1.66 -3.48
CA GLY A 1003 -32.22 2.40 -3.74
C GLY A 1003 -33.51 1.57 -3.61
N ILE A 1004 -33.44 0.38 -3.02
CA ILE A 1004 -34.56 -0.56 -2.93
C ILE A 1004 -35.57 -0.08 -1.88
N ILE A 1005 -35.10 0.33 -0.70
CA ILE A 1005 -35.89 1.03 0.33
C ILE A 1005 -35.63 2.54 0.28
N SER A 1006 -36.58 3.36 0.74
CA SER A 1006 -36.38 4.83 0.85
C SER A 1006 -35.83 5.23 2.22
N ASN A 1007 -35.16 6.39 2.34
CA ASN A 1007 -34.59 6.89 3.60
C ASN A 1007 -35.56 6.78 4.81
N ARG A 1008 -36.80 7.30 4.69
CA ARG A 1008 -37.82 7.19 5.77
C ARG A 1008 -38.25 5.75 6.12
N GLN A 1009 -37.93 4.75 5.29
CA GLN A 1009 -38.11 3.32 5.60
C GLN A 1009 -36.86 2.71 6.20
N PHE A 1010 -35.67 3.15 5.81
CA PHE A 1010 -34.38 2.79 6.40
C PHE A 1010 -34.29 3.30 7.85
N GLN A 1011 -34.56 4.58 8.08
CA GLN A 1011 -34.63 5.17 9.43
C GLN A 1011 -35.64 4.44 10.34
N GLN A 1012 -36.81 4.05 9.81
CA GLN A 1012 -37.79 3.21 10.53
C GLN A 1012 -37.46 1.71 10.57
N ILE A 1013 -36.28 1.28 10.14
CA ILE A 1013 -35.72 -0.07 10.37
C ILE A 1013 -34.57 0.07 11.38
N ILE A 1014 -33.75 1.12 11.25
CA ILE A 1014 -32.67 1.45 12.19
C ILE A 1014 -33.24 1.79 13.58
N SER A 1015 -34.24 2.66 13.71
CA SER A 1015 -34.81 2.96 15.04
C SER A 1015 -35.48 1.74 15.69
N GLU A 1016 -36.06 0.81 14.92
CA GLU A 1016 -36.61 -0.43 15.50
C GLU A 1016 -35.51 -1.49 15.78
N ILE A 1017 -34.31 -1.33 15.23
CA ILE A 1017 -33.12 -2.08 15.65
C ILE A 1017 -32.55 -1.48 16.94
N GLU A 1018 -32.59 -0.16 17.10
CA GLU A 1018 -32.14 0.57 18.30
C GLU A 1018 -33.11 0.37 19.48
N ASP A 1019 -34.42 0.58 19.28
CA ASP A 1019 -35.48 0.26 20.24
C ASP A 1019 -35.38 -1.19 20.75
N ARG A 1020 -34.95 -2.13 19.88
CA ARG A 1020 -34.75 -3.55 20.23
C ARG A 1020 -33.34 -3.91 20.70
N LYS A 1021 -32.36 -2.99 20.73
CA LYS A 1021 -31.13 -3.20 21.52
C LYS A 1021 -31.49 -3.22 23.02
N PHE A 1022 -32.35 -2.31 23.45
CA PHE A 1022 -32.88 -2.22 24.82
C PHE A 1022 -33.85 -3.37 25.23
N GLU A 1023 -34.09 -4.38 24.37
CA GLU A 1023 -34.80 -5.63 24.75
C GLU A 1023 -33.85 -6.75 25.23
N PHE A 1024 -32.53 -6.51 25.28
CA PHE A 1024 -31.52 -7.44 25.79
C PHE A 1024 -30.92 -6.89 27.09
N ASP A 1025 -30.79 -7.73 28.13
CA ASP A 1025 -30.23 -7.34 29.44
C ASP A 1025 -28.80 -6.79 29.30
N ASP A 1026 -28.46 -5.75 30.06
CA ASP A 1026 -27.22 -4.98 29.92
C ASP A 1026 -25.92 -5.82 30.06
N ASP A 1027 -25.99 -6.94 30.79
CA ASP A 1027 -24.91 -7.94 30.94
C ASP A 1027 -24.39 -8.49 29.59
N ASP A 1028 -25.25 -8.61 28.56
CA ASP A 1028 -24.87 -9.08 27.22
C ASP A 1028 -24.31 -7.94 26.33
N VAL A 1029 -24.68 -6.68 26.60
CA VAL A 1029 -24.24 -5.50 25.81
C VAL A 1029 -22.85 -5.05 26.23
N LEU A 1030 -22.59 -5.05 27.55
CA LEU A 1030 -21.28 -4.72 28.13
C LEU A 1030 -20.17 -5.69 27.69
N MET A 1031 -20.51 -6.91 27.24
CA MET A 1031 -19.53 -7.83 26.65
C MET A 1031 -19.11 -7.42 25.23
N GLU A 1032 -20.03 -7.05 24.32
CA GLU A 1032 -19.64 -6.74 22.93
C GLU A 1032 -18.79 -5.46 22.84
N GLN A 1033 -19.00 -4.47 23.71
CA GLN A 1033 -18.15 -3.27 23.73
C GLN A 1033 -16.76 -3.58 24.29
N LYS A 1034 -16.68 -4.21 25.47
CA LYS A 1034 -15.41 -4.63 26.07
C LYS A 1034 -14.58 -5.58 25.20
N GLU A 1035 -15.22 -6.48 24.44
CA GLU A 1035 -14.52 -7.34 23.47
C GLU A 1035 -13.91 -6.56 22.28
N ASN A 1036 -14.38 -5.34 21.96
CA ASN A 1036 -13.75 -4.49 20.94
C ASN A 1036 -12.63 -3.62 21.54
N ASP A 1037 -12.78 -3.15 22.77
CA ASP A 1037 -11.77 -2.35 23.47
C ASP A 1037 -10.55 -3.21 23.86
N GLU A 1038 -10.77 -4.44 24.36
CA GLU A 1038 -9.71 -5.43 24.56
C GLU A 1038 -9.03 -5.80 23.23
N LEU A 1039 -9.76 -5.85 22.11
CA LEU A 1039 -9.18 -6.11 20.78
C LEU A 1039 -8.27 -4.95 20.34
N ALA A 1040 -8.64 -3.69 20.61
CA ALA A 1040 -7.80 -2.53 20.32
C ALA A 1040 -6.48 -2.59 21.11
N SER A 1041 -6.55 -2.75 22.44
CA SER A 1041 -5.37 -2.84 23.29
C SER A 1041 -4.44 -4.01 22.91
N VAL A 1042 -5.01 -5.18 22.60
CA VAL A 1042 -4.23 -6.36 22.15
C VAL A 1042 -3.56 -6.13 20.80
N MET A 1043 -4.21 -5.41 19.87
CA MET A 1043 -3.64 -5.10 18.55
C MET A 1043 -2.55 -4.02 18.63
N GLU A 1044 -2.77 -2.98 19.43
CA GLU A 1044 -1.77 -1.93 19.70
C GLU A 1044 -0.51 -2.54 20.33
N LYS A 1045 -0.68 -3.42 21.33
CA LYS A 1045 0.42 -4.18 21.93
C LYS A 1045 1.09 -5.16 20.94
N ALA A 1046 0.38 -5.65 19.94
CA ALA A 1046 0.98 -6.43 18.86
C ALA A 1046 1.76 -5.55 17.86
N VAL A 1047 1.36 -4.30 17.63
CA VAL A 1047 2.10 -3.33 16.79
C VAL A 1047 3.36 -2.85 17.49
N SER A 1048 3.30 -2.48 18.78
CA SER A 1048 4.48 -2.02 19.53
C SER A 1048 5.53 -3.13 19.76
N LEU A 1049 5.09 -4.39 19.82
CA LEU A 1049 5.98 -5.57 19.79
C LEU A 1049 6.46 -5.97 18.38
N GLY A 1050 6.07 -5.24 17.33
CA GLY A 1050 6.50 -5.51 15.94
C GLY A 1050 5.88 -6.77 15.30
N LEU A 1051 4.88 -7.39 15.93
CA LEU A 1051 4.25 -8.63 15.50
C LEU A 1051 3.18 -8.42 14.40
N THR A 1052 2.76 -7.18 14.16
CA THR A 1052 1.84 -6.77 13.09
C THR A 1052 2.05 -5.28 12.75
N THR A 1053 1.54 -4.83 11.61
CA THR A 1053 1.57 -3.42 11.20
C THR A 1053 0.19 -2.77 11.29
N ASP A 1054 0.13 -1.46 11.49
CA ASP A 1054 -1.13 -0.69 11.51
C ASP A 1054 -2.04 -0.97 10.29
N ALA A 1055 -1.46 -1.08 9.09
CA ALA A 1055 -2.18 -1.43 7.87
C ALA A 1055 -2.74 -2.87 7.90
N ALA A 1056 -2.09 -3.82 8.58
CA ALA A 1056 -2.66 -5.16 8.82
C ALA A 1056 -3.75 -5.13 9.91
N THR A 1057 -3.55 -4.39 10.99
CA THR A 1057 -4.51 -4.17 12.08
C THR A 1057 -5.83 -3.57 11.56
N LYS A 1058 -5.78 -2.51 10.76
CA LYS A 1058 -6.95 -1.90 10.11
C LYS A 1058 -7.71 -2.88 9.21
N ARG A 1059 -7.01 -3.79 8.51
CA ARG A 1059 -7.65 -4.88 7.73
C ARG A 1059 -8.32 -5.93 8.62
N MET A 1060 -7.82 -6.19 9.83
CA MET A 1060 -8.48 -7.08 10.81
C MET A 1060 -9.74 -6.46 11.41
N PHE A 1061 -9.74 -5.17 11.75
CA PHE A 1061 -10.96 -4.47 12.18
C PHE A 1061 -12.07 -4.52 11.12
N LEU A 1062 -11.73 -4.25 9.85
CA LEU A 1062 -12.67 -4.42 8.72
C LEU A 1062 -13.23 -5.86 8.59
N HIS A 1063 -12.51 -6.89 9.06
CA HIS A 1063 -13.01 -8.28 9.09
C HIS A 1063 -13.98 -8.56 10.26
N VAL A 1064 -13.80 -7.88 11.39
CA VAL A 1064 -14.74 -7.90 12.53
C VAL A 1064 -16.02 -7.13 12.19
N GLU A 1065 -15.91 -5.94 11.61
CA GLU A 1065 -17.05 -5.12 11.15
C GLU A 1065 -17.88 -5.82 10.06
N ALA A 1066 -17.21 -6.47 9.10
CA ALA A 1066 -17.85 -7.33 8.11
C ALA A 1066 -18.43 -8.63 8.71
N GLY A 1067 -18.21 -8.90 10.00
CA GLY A 1067 -18.74 -10.06 10.72
C GLY A 1067 -18.22 -11.40 10.21
N ARG A 1068 -16.99 -11.43 9.66
CA ARG A 1068 -16.30 -12.65 9.18
C ARG A 1068 -15.71 -13.44 10.34
N PHE A 1069 -15.20 -12.76 11.36
CA PHE A 1069 -14.66 -13.31 12.61
C PHE A 1069 -15.21 -12.48 13.80
N SER A 1070 -15.22 -13.05 15.01
CA SER A 1070 -15.58 -12.33 16.24
C SER A 1070 -14.36 -11.63 16.86
N PRO A 1071 -14.52 -10.57 17.67
CA PRO A 1071 -13.39 -9.92 18.34
C PRO A 1071 -12.59 -10.90 19.19
N GLY A 1072 -13.28 -11.69 20.04
CA GLY A 1072 -12.71 -12.77 20.84
C GLY A 1072 -11.92 -13.83 20.05
N HIS A 1073 -12.15 -14.00 18.73
CA HIS A 1073 -11.32 -14.89 17.90
C HIS A 1073 -9.93 -14.28 17.63
N TYR A 1074 -9.87 -12.97 17.39
CA TYR A 1074 -8.60 -12.27 17.21
C TYR A 1074 -7.90 -12.03 18.56
N ILE A 1075 -8.62 -11.74 19.64
CA ILE A 1075 -8.07 -11.67 21.00
C ILE A 1075 -7.40 -13.01 21.37
N ASP A 1076 -8.11 -14.14 21.26
CA ASP A 1076 -7.56 -15.46 21.62
C ASP A 1076 -6.48 -15.97 20.63
N LEU A 1077 -6.38 -15.40 19.42
CA LEU A 1077 -5.26 -15.62 18.49
C LEU A 1077 -4.03 -14.79 18.87
N TRP A 1078 -4.21 -13.49 19.10
CA TRP A 1078 -3.10 -12.56 19.34
C TRP A 1078 -2.60 -12.61 20.77
N ASN A 1079 -3.44 -12.84 21.78
CA ASN A 1079 -2.98 -13.15 23.13
C ASN A 1079 -2.13 -14.43 23.16
N ARG A 1080 -2.38 -15.41 22.29
CA ARG A 1080 -1.48 -16.57 22.14
C ARG A 1080 -0.18 -16.22 21.43
N ARG A 1081 -0.20 -15.40 20.38
CA ARG A 1081 1.04 -14.93 19.73
C ARG A 1081 1.89 -14.05 20.65
N ILE A 1082 1.28 -13.16 21.42
CA ILE A 1082 1.94 -12.31 22.41
C ILE A 1082 2.41 -13.15 23.60
N ALA A 1083 1.65 -14.16 24.04
CA ALA A 1083 2.10 -15.12 25.05
C ALA A 1083 3.28 -15.97 24.55
N ASP A 1084 3.20 -16.57 23.36
CA ASP A 1084 4.29 -17.35 22.76
C ASP A 1084 5.55 -16.48 22.56
N HIS A 1085 5.39 -15.18 22.26
CA HIS A 1085 6.49 -14.20 22.16
C HIS A 1085 7.02 -13.70 23.53
N THR A 1086 6.25 -13.80 24.61
CA THR A 1086 6.68 -13.39 25.98
C THR A 1086 7.05 -14.55 26.89
N PHE A 1087 6.75 -15.81 26.53
CA PHE A 1087 7.15 -17.01 27.26
C PHE A 1087 8.49 -17.62 26.81
N ASP A 1088 9.07 -17.14 25.72
CA ASP A 1088 10.32 -17.66 25.13
C ASP A 1088 11.35 -16.56 24.84
N ASN A 1089 11.47 -15.57 25.73
CA ASN A 1089 12.61 -14.64 25.76
C ASN A 1089 12.82 -13.91 27.10
N THR A 1090 13.81 -14.36 27.86
CA THR A 1090 14.64 -13.50 28.74
C THR A 1090 16.10 -13.63 28.28
N PRO A 1091 16.89 -12.54 28.24
CA PRO A 1091 17.16 -11.99 26.90
C PRO A 1091 18.64 -11.79 26.55
N THR A 1092 18.93 -11.72 25.24
CA THR A 1092 20.03 -10.93 24.65
C THR A 1092 19.69 -10.55 23.21
N LYS A 1093 19.85 -9.26 22.84
CA LYS A 1093 19.81 -8.76 21.45
C LYS A 1093 21.25 -8.60 20.90
N PRO A 1094 21.44 -8.45 19.57
CA PRO A 1094 21.48 -7.11 18.96
C PRO A 1094 20.41 -6.96 17.87
N VAL A 1095 19.71 -5.82 17.68
CA VAL A 1095 20.12 -4.41 17.54
C VAL A 1095 20.74 -4.12 16.17
N SER A 1096 20.02 -3.32 15.38
CA SER A 1096 20.48 -2.68 14.15
C SER A 1096 21.25 -1.39 14.47
N GLU A 1097 22.39 -1.17 13.83
CA GLU A 1097 22.95 0.17 13.74
C GLU A 1097 22.28 0.98 12.62
N ASN A 1098 21.99 2.29 12.74
CA ASN A 1098 22.72 3.44 13.27
C ASN A 1098 23.94 3.91 12.44
N LYS A 1099 24.23 5.22 12.59
CA LYS A 1099 25.38 6.05 12.14
C LYS A 1099 24.88 7.20 11.23
N ARG A 1100 25.15 8.51 11.49
CA ARG A 1100 26.05 9.29 12.39
C ARG A 1100 25.52 10.75 12.45
N LYS A 1101 25.84 11.69 13.38
CA LYS A 1101 26.50 11.81 14.72
C LYS A 1101 26.15 13.26 15.25
N ARG A 1102 26.38 13.71 16.50
CA ARG A 1102 27.71 13.79 17.17
C ARG A 1102 27.74 14.33 18.64
N VAL A 1103 27.93 13.42 19.62
CA VAL A 1103 28.93 13.47 20.77
C VAL A 1103 28.82 14.59 21.85
N ARG A 1104 28.92 14.36 23.18
CA ARG A 1104 28.92 13.16 24.10
C ARG A 1104 27.96 13.48 25.31
N ARG A 1105 28.10 13.17 26.62
CA ARG A 1105 29.11 12.61 27.58
C ARG A 1105 28.37 11.94 28.75
N LYS A 1106 28.70 10.66 29.08
CA LYS A 1106 28.55 9.92 30.37
C LYS A 1106 27.17 10.04 31.10
N GLN A 1107 26.69 9.25 32.05
CA GLN A 1107 27.06 8.03 32.80
C GLN A 1107 25.71 7.33 33.15
N GLU A 1108 25.54 6.07 33.57
CA GLU A 1108 26.18 4.72 33.43
C GLU A 1108 25.55 3.89 34.62
N THR A 1109 25.13 2.60 34.46
CA THR A 1109 24.50 1.61 35.45
C THR A 1109 23.31 2.04 36.36
N VAL A 1110 22.65 1.24 37.25
CA VAL A 1110 22.81 -0.13 37.84
C VAL A 1110 21.54 -1.00 37.66
N ALA A 1111 21.68 -2.33 37.78
CA ALA A 1111 20.59 -3.31 37.79
C ALA A 1111 19.89 -3.44 39.16
N ASN A 1112 18.74 -4.11 39.21
CA ASN A 1112 18.04 -4.49 40.43
C ASN A 1112 17.66 -6.00 40.39
N GLU A 1113 17.75 -6.73 41.51
CA GLU A 1113 17.47 -8.18 41.58
C GLU A 1113 16.05 -8.50 42.10
N ASP A 1114 15.43 -9.50 41.47
CA ASP A 1114 14.31 -10.35 41.93
C ASP A 1114 13.00 -9.73 42.51
N ALA A 1115 11.87 -10.35 42.17
CA ALA A 1115 10.52 -9.86 42.44
C ALA A 1115 9.81 -10.57 43.61
N GLU A 1116 8.86 -9.87 44.26
CA GLU A 1116 7.44 -10.28 44.45
C GLU A 1116 6.65 -9.27 45.33
N ASP A 1117 5.85 -8.34 44.75
CA ASP A 1117 4.42 -8.11 45.08
C ASP A 1117 3.78 -6.81 44.49
N ILE A 1118 2.83 -6.99 43.55
CA ILE A 1118 1.44 -6.45 43.56
C ILE A 1118 1.16 -4.90 43.58
N VAL A 1119 0.66 -4.41 42.42
CA VAL A 1119 -0.41 -3.37 42.17
C VAL A 1119 -0.05 -1.86 42.05
N GLU A 1120 -0.69 -1.21 41.04
CA GLU A 1120 -0.77 0.25 40.73
C GLU A 1120 0.60 0.95 40.44
N MET A 1121 0.75 2.03 39.64
CA MET A 1121 -0.08 2.67 38.60
C MET A 1121 0.85 3.43 37.59
N ILE A 1122 0.43 3.50 36.31
CA ILE A 1122 0.61 4.58 35.27
C ILE A 1122 1.94 5.38 35.10
N ASN A 1123 2.45 5.32 33.84
CA ASN A 1123 3.13 6.30 32.93
C ASN A 1123 3.84 7.60 33.37
N ALA A 1124 4.75 8.04 32.46
CA ALA A 1124 5.43 9.34 32.29
C ALA A 1124 6.56 9.64 33.32
N GLU A 1125 7.75 10.19 33.01
CA GLU A 1125 8.39 10.86 31.84
C GLU A 1125 8.56 12.40 31.95
N ILE A 1126 9.60 12.79 32.71
CA ILE A 1126 10.54 13.93 32.52
C ILE A 1126 9.96 15.28 32.08
N GLU A 1127 10.18 16.33 32.88
CA GLU A 1127 10.54 17.72 32.48
C GLU A 1127 10.96 18.51 33.77
N ASN A 1128 11.54 19.73 33.81
CA ASN A 1128 12.36 20.50 32.86
C ASN A 1128 13.24 21.54 33.60
N VAL A 1129 14.29 22.12 32.97
CA VAL A 1129 14.87 23.44 33.38
C VAL A 1129 15.35 24.23 32.15
N GLU A 1130 14.89 25.48 32.03
CA GLU A 1130 15.14 26.37 30.88
C GLU A 1130 16.49 27.13 30.87
N GLU A 1131 16.88 27.66 29.71
CA GLU A 1131 17.47 29.02 29.62
C GLU A 1131 17.06 29.72 28.29
N ASP A 1132 16.44 30.91 28.37
CA ASP A 1132 15.88 31.67 27.23
C ASP A 1132 16.91 32.02 26.12
N SER A 1133 16.56 31.69 24.87
CA SER A 1133 16.91 32.57 23.75
C SER A 1133 15.90 32.52 22.59
N THR A 1134 14.87 33.37 22.68
CA THR A 1134 13.85 33.57 21.62
C THR A 1134 14.43 33.65 20.19
N LYS A 1135 13.92 32.78 19.31
CA LYS A 1135 14.28 32.71 17.87
C LYS A 1135 12.98 32.91 17.05
N PRO A 1136 12.96 33.78 16.04
CA PRO A 1136 11.70 34.18 15.40
C PRO A 1136 11.15 33.09 14.47
N GLU A 1137 9.86 32.83 14.58
CA GLU A 1137 9.13 31.96 13.67
C GLU A 1137 9.15 32.46 12.22
N LEU A 1138 9.08 31.54 11.27
CA LEU A 1138 8.94 31.84 9.84
C LEU A 1138 7.45 32.01 9.50
N PRO A 1139 7.03 33.13 8.89
CA PRO A 1139 5.63 33.32 8.49
C PRO A 1139 5.28 32.37 7.34
N ASP A 1140 4.04 31.88 7.31
CA ASP A 1140 3.51 31.01 6.26
C ASP A 1140 3.73 31.60 4.86
N LEU A 1141 4.72 31.04 4.15
CA LEU A 1141 5.16 31.47 2.83
C LEU A 1141 4.10 31.20 1.74
N ASP A 1142 3.19 30.26 1.96
CA ASP A 1142 2.16 29.88 0.99
C ASP A 1142 0.88 30.72 1.09
N THR A 1143 0.69 31.49 2.17
CA THR A 1143 -0.29 32.60 2.16
C THR A 1143 0.20 33.82 1.36
N MET A 1144 1.51 34.10 1.38
CA MET A 1144 2.06 35.36 0.83
C MET A 1144 1.80 35.56 -0.67
N THR A 1145 1.61 36.81 -1.12
CA THR A 1145 1.51 37.05 -2.56
C THR A 1145 2.89 36.93 -3.21
N LYS A 1146 2.90 36.54 -4.50
CA LYS A 1146 4.14 36.46 -5.28
C LYS A 1146 4.94 37.77 -5.28
N LYS A 1147 4.30 38.93 -5.04
CA LYS A 1147 5.00 40.22 -4.95
C LYS A 1147 5.78 40.35 -3.65
N GLU A 1148 5.20 40.01 -2.49
CA GLU A 1148 5.95 40.04 -1.22
C GLU A 1148 7.14 39.09 -1.25
N LEU A 1149 6.95 37.84 -1.71
CA LEU A 1149 8.03 36.86 -1.91
C LEU A 1149 9.14 37.39 -2.84
N THR A 1150 8.75 38.12 -3.90
CA THR A 1150 9.69 38.77 -4.84
C THR A 1150 10.42 39.97 -4.23
N ASP A 1151 9.86 40.63 -3.21
CA ASP A 1151 10.48 41.76 -2.51
C ASP A 1151 11.38 41.27 -1.36
N LEU A 1152 10.97 40.23 -0.60
CA LEU A 1152 11.80 39.51 0.40
C LEU A 1152 13.08 38.94 -0.21
N LEU A 1153 12.98 38.23 -1.35
CA LEU A 1153 14.14 37.68 -2.04
C LEU A 1153 15.16 38.74 -2.45
N LYS A 1154 14.76 39.99 -2.73
CA LYS A 1154 15.71 41.10 -3.01
C LYS A 1154 16.41 41.57 -1.76
N GLU A 1155 15.72 41.58 -0.62
CA GLU A 1155 16.28 42.01 0.66
C GLU A 1155 17.35 41.04 1.20
N ARG A 1156 17.33 39.79 0.70
CA ARG A 1156 18.38 38.76 0.92
C ARG A 1156 19.31 38.56 -0.30
N ASP A 1157 19.25 39.45 -1.30
CA ASP A 1157 20.08 39.47 -2.53
C ASP A 1157 19.99 38.18 -3.41
N LEU A 1158 18.86 37.47 -3.34
CA LEU A 1158 18.58 36.20 -4.01
C LEU A 1158 17.88 36.34 -5.38
N PRO A 1159 17.96 35.32 -6.28
CA PRO A 1159 17.39 35.40 -7.63
C PRO A 1159 15.85 35.37 -7.68
N VAL A 1160 15.25 36.46 -8.17
CA VAL A 1160 13.79 36.70 -8.18
C VAL A 1160 12.99 36.17 -9.40
N SER A 1161 13.59 35.36 -10.27
CA SER A 1161 12.89 34.81 -11.45
C SER A 1161 12.36 33.39 -11.21
N GLY A 1162 11.04 33.21 -11.26
CA GLY A 1162 10.40 31.89 -11.17
C GLY A 1162 8.85 31.94 -11.15
N LYS A 1163 8.19 30.80 -10.88
CA LYS A 1163 6.78 30.67 -10.45
C LYS A 1163 6.60 31.11 -8.97
N LYS A 1164 5.49 30.82 -8.29
CA LYS A 1164 5.35 31.12 -6.83
C LYS A 1164 6.14 30.09 -6.01
N SER A 1165 5.88 28.78 -6.21
CA SER A 1165 6.63 27.69 -5.58
C SER A 1165 8.14 27.87 -5.75
N GLU A 1166 8.63 28.02 -6.98
CA GLU A 1166 10.07 28.24 -7.29
C GLU A 1166 10.73 29.46 -6.60
N LEU A 1167 9.95 30.34 -5.93
CA LEU A 1167 10.43 31.45 -5.09
C LEU A 1167 10.30 31.13 -3.59
N ILE A 1168 9.29 30.35 -3.19
CA ILE A 1168 9.15 29.75 -1.86
C ILE A 1168 10.25 28.71 -1.62
N ASP A 1169 10.47 27.78 -2.55
CA ASP A 1169 11.51 26.75 -2.50
C ASP A 1169 12.91 27.36 -2.25
N ARG A 1170 13.14 28.60 -2.74
CA ARG A 1170 14.40 29.35 -2.53
C ARG A 1170 14.47 30.11 -1.22
N LEU A 1171 13.32 30.47 -0.63
CA LEU A 1171 13.27 31.07 0.71
C LEU A 1171 13.40 29.98 1.77
N ILE A 1172 12.70 28.85 1.61
CA ILE A 1172 12.86 27.64 2.43
C ILE A 1172 14.31 27.17 2.38
N LYS A 1173 14.86 26.88 1.19
CA LYS A 1173 16.24 26.42 1.05
C LYS A 1173 17.28 27.42 1.58
N TRP A 1174 17.01 28.72 1.50
CA TRP A 1174 17.90 29.73 2.08
C TRP A 1174 17.85 29.73 3.63
N ALA A 1175 16.69 29.46 4.23
CA ALA A 1175 16.55 29.30 5.68
C ALA A 1175 17.11 27.96 6.20
N GLU A 1176 17.02 26.89 5.40
CA GLU A 1176 17.66 25.59 5.66
C GLU A 1176 19.20 25.66 5.61
N GLU A 1177 19.77 26.58 4.82
CA GLU A 1177 21.22 26.75 4.68
C GLU A 1177 21.89 27.61 5.79
N GLY A 1178 21.12 28.25 6.69
CA GLY A 1178 21.60 28.87 7.95
C GLY A 1178 21.51 30.40 8.05
#